data_AF-A0A9D1EXB3-F1
#
_entry.id   AF-A0A9D1EXB3-F1
#
_cell.length_a   1.000
_cell.length_b   1.000
_cell.length_c   1.000
_cell.angle_alpha   90.00
_cell.angle_beta   90.00
_cell.angle_gamma   90.00
#
_symmetry.space_group_name_H-M   'P 1'
#
loop_
_entity.id
_entity.type
_entity.pdbx_description
1 polymer ?
#
loop_
_entity_poly.entity_id
_entity_poly.type
_entity_poly.pdbx_seq_one_letter_code
_entity_poly.pdbx_strand_id
1 'polypeptide(L)'
;MLPFLICVIVIIAIAIIAIVSWIVKERKNAQRVLAIPEPKLSYSEKWASVQKTELMKFMLEKINELIGWYEGRAKAYQVLHQKVEFENCRHNAAQLRQKETKLEEKKDGILAQFNAIAPQNSTLVKDKDLLMFARQNNGTLCYLLHNPRGVRTHSGRWIYFVGNIVVVQDGRNIRIESYANLVVNESYMMERLGFSETLSSGDEIAGHYWLHEKKRGGPDRRFSYNPMSFVVYRGILEISLDSKTTASLKFSNRIKAHAAFQQLKGLIYDLSLTGNRRIYAKMLSCDRFLAIAEIKAQIEKEKQIELERKAKEEQEQREAGQRQIEERRKAEEQKEQAQLQKEEEQKQSFNGAVQNRQKEENTDNREVFNIEKDLTSNVENSGMKSQPKWDKYETALLIEAYLKVKNGASRSEIISDLSQKLRRLAVLRGQQIDETYRNINGISWQILSIQRAMGDNSSVVKVPSQLFVEIAELYKNNRKDFDLLLQEAHRLCGDESKEGEQKVGSDSKLLTTETVSPKHEDVKASKSEDGVVDFENIGYFAYTKPVLVSYFGEIDTNISSWRDVFKSVLKSLLDDYPKVIRPLADLSIYTYLTRRVETLRRPLFIEDGVYAEGNQNATEIVRHIGQLLDLCYVDYENVIIRYVPLEEEENLEETNVGKKAEPVVIVLSETDQRLYEIIKENYKSGFLAGAINYKKIKRYYEEKYSEELPLTNEEIKVSLDKTCLNVEGKYYAAASLMEDKLKERVLVFIEEGVASNGYVYYRNIIEQFGYELTAKIPDEKLLKKYLEKEFAQYTFFDDYIAKDKSVKVDPAREVEAVLLEAVYPVSVEVIKARLPHLTDEAVQKAITFDSNILTTNNNERFHIDSMGLTDDDLQEIKKIITEALEQHPYMFGNELLEGLRIKYTSLYDRIKDFGDRGIRNAVALKLKGAFTFNRNIICPIGADIDNAEVFKSFAESEKYFTLSSLIKLQEQIGVGNVYFDAVNEVAARINQTDYVPNGALSFDKNAIDSVMEQFVPNAICSIKQASNFAVYPSTCYPWTEYLLESYVAKFSEKFKLFHIGYTEGKCVGAIVKKSSQINSFDDVVVEYLINNEAIQTAADALDGLVKDGYIARKRYKGIDELLVIAKAKRKE
;
A
#
# COMPACT_ATOMS: atom_id res chain seq x y z
N MET A 1 36.61 41.66 -63.42
CA MET A 1 36.96 42.77 -62.52
C MET A 1 35.76 43.68 -62.23
N LEU A 2 35.25 44.45 -63.20
CA LEU A 2 34.15 45.42 -62.95
C LEU A 2 32.86 44.84 -62.31
N PRO A 3 32.34 43.66 -62.70
CA PRO A 3 31.09 43.12 -62.13
C PRO A 3 31.21 42.72 -60.65
N PHE A 4 32.40 42.27 -60.24
CA PHE A 4 32.67 41.82 -58.87
C PHE A 4 32.75 43.02 -57.92
N LEU A 5 33.34 44.13 -58.37
CA LEU A 5 33.40 45.38 -57.61
C LEU A 5 31.98 45.96 -57.38
N ILE A 6 31.12 45.89 -58.40
CA ILE A 6 29.72 46.34 -58.29
C ILE A 6 28.95 45.48 -57.26
N CYS A 7 29.11 44.15 -57.27
CA CYS A 7 28.49 43.29 -56.26
C CYS A 7 28.97 43.59 -54.84
N VAL A 8 30.28 43.80 -54.64
CA VAL A 8 30.84 44.14 -53.32
C VAL A 8 30.34 45.51 -52.84
N ILE A 9 30.25 46.52 -53.70
CA ILE A 9 29.72 47.84 -53.35
C ILE A 9 28.23 47.77 -53.00
N VAL A 10 27.42 46.97 -53.71
CA VAL A 10 25.99 46.75 -53.39
C VAL A 10 25.84 46.05 -52.04
N ILE A 11 26.65 45.03 -51.74
CA ILE A 11 26.61 44.30 -50.46
C ILE A 11 27.04 45.22 -49.30
N ILE A 12 28.09 46.04 -49.48
CA ILE A 12 28.54 47.02 -48.48
C ILE A 12 27.48 48.12 -48.28
N ALA A 13 26.83 48.61 -49.34
CA ALA A 13 25.74 49.58 -49.22
C ALA A 13 24.53 49.00 -48.45
N ILE A 14 24.14 47.76 -48.73
CA ILE A 14 23.07 47.06 -47.99
C ILE A 14 23.46 46.85 -46.52
N ALA A 15 24.71 46.47 -46.23
CA ALA A 15 25.20 46.32 -44.87
C ALA A 15 25.23 47.66 -44.10
N ILE A 16 25.66 48.75 -44.72
CA ILE A 16 25.65 50.08 -44.11
C ILE A 16 24.22 50.58 -43.90
N ILE A 17 23.29 50.36 -44.85
CA ILE A 17 21.88 50.71 -44.69
C ILE A 17 21.25 49.89 -43.54
N ALA A 18 21.60 48.61 -43.39
CA ALA A 18 21.15 47.78 -42.28
C ALA A 18 21.73 48.24 -40.92
N ILE A 19 23.02 48.58 -40.86
CA ILE A 19 23.67 49.08 -39.64
C ILE A 19 23.13 50.46 -39.25
N VAL A 20 22.95 51.38 -40.20
CA VAL A 20 22.34 52.70 -39.95
C VAL A 20 20.86 52.55 -39.55
N SER A 21 20.11 51.63 -40.18
CA SER A 21 18.73 51.34 -39.77
C SER A 21 18.66 50.74 -38.37
N TRP A 22 19.60 49.86 -38.00
CA TRP A 22 19.70 49.30 -36.65
C TRP A 22 20.08 50.37 -35.62
N ILE A 23 21.07 51.21 -35.91
CA ILE A 23 21.47 52.32 -35.03
C ILE A 23 20.34 53.36 -34.89
N VAL A 24 19.59 53.67 -35.95
CA VAL A 24 18.43 54.57 -35.88
C VAL A 24 17.25 53.93 -35.13
N LYS A 25 17.04 52.62 -35.28
CA LYS A 25 16.04 51.84 -34.52
C LYS A 25 16.39 51.82 -33.03
N GLU A 26 17.65 51.56 -32.68
CA GLU A 26 18.10 51.52 -31.28
C GLU A 26 18.28 52.91 -30.67
N ARG A 27 18.55 53.96 -31.45
CA ARG A 27 18.45 55.36 -30.99
C ARG A 27 16.99 55.75 -30.71
N LYS A 28 16.03 55.31 -31.53
CA LYS A 28 14.58 55.49 -31.27
C LYS A 28 14.07 54.62 -30.11
N ASN A 29 14.61 53.42 -29.90
CA ASN A 29 14.27 52.59 -28.75
C ASN A 29 14.90 53.11 -27.45
N ALA A 30 16.15 53.60 -27.47
CA ALA A 30 16.75 54.29 -26.32
C ALA A 30 15.96 55.56 -25.92
N GLN A 31 15.47 56.32 -26.90
CA GLN A 31 14.55 57.46 -26.67
C GLN A 31 13.13 57.05 -26.25
N ARG A 32 12.75 55.77 -26.34
CA ARG A 32 11.46 55.23 -25.86
C ARG A 32 11.54 54.52 -24.51
N VAL A 33 12.72 54.05 -24.11
CA VAL A 33 12.92 53.33 -22.83
C VAL A 33 13.29 54.29 -21.69
N LEU A 34 13.87 55.46 -21.99
CA LEU A 34 14.16 56.51 -21.01
C LEU A 34 13.05 57.58 -20.98
N ALA A 35 11.89 57.19 -20.45
CA ALA A 35 10.78 58.08 -20.10
C ALA A 35 10.31 57.83 -18.65
N ILE A 36 11.18 58.17 -17.69
CA ILE A 36 10.81 58.45 -16.30
C ILE A 36 11.22 59.92 -16.04
N PRO A 37 10.46 60.72 -15.26
CA PRO A 37 10.59 62.18 -15.27
C PRO A 37 11.97 62.70 -14.83
N GLU A 38 12.30 63.91 -15.27
CA GLU A 38 13.53 64.62 -14.92
C GLU A 38 13.77 64.70 -13.40
N PRO A 39 14.96 64.28 -12.92
CA PRO A 39 15.60 64.93 -11.79
C PRO A 39 16.15 66.30 -12.25
N LYS A 40 15.85 67.34 -11.48
CA LYS A 40 16.12 68.75 -11.84
C LYS A 40 17.62 69.06 -12.02
N LEU A 41 17.87 70.11 -12.81
CA LEU A 41 19.19 70.68 -13.11
C LEU A 41 20.12 70.83 -11.88
N SER A 42 21.27 70.18 -11.90
CA SER A 42 22.59 70.84 -12.04
C SER A 42 23.74 69.80 -11.99
N TYR A 43 24.94 70.16 -12.48
CA TYR A 43 26.14 69.30 -12.55
C TYR A 43 26.16 68.17 -13.61
N SER A 44 25.81 68.49 -14.86
CA SER A 44 25.73 67.54 -15.98
C SER A 44 27.04 67.17 -16.71
N GLU A 45 28.22 67.65 -16.31
CA GLU A 45 29.49 67.33 -17.01
C GLU A 45 30.48 66.48 -16.21
N LYS A 46 30.72 66.79 -14.91
CA LYS A 46 31.63 65.97 -14.09
C LYS A 46 31.10 64.54 -13.86
N TRP A 47 29.80 64.37 -13.66
CA TRP A 47 29.21 63.05 -13.40
C TRP A 47 29.25 62.13 -14.63
N ALA A 48 28.91 62.67 -15.81
CA ALA A 48 28.97 61.93 -17.08
C ALA A 48 30.42 61.56 -17.47
N SER A 49 31.38 62.44 -17.20
CA SER A 49 32.80 62.18 -17.44
C SER A 49 33.34 61.05 -16.54
N VAL A 50 32.99 61.04 -15.25
CA VAL A 50 33.39 59.97 -14.31
C VAL A 50 32.81 58.61 -14.73
N GLN A 51 31.50 58.53 -15.01
CA GLN A 51 30.84 57.32 -15.50
C GLN A 51 31.50 56.78 -16.78
N LYS A 52 31.79 57.66 -17.75
CA LYS A 52 32.42 57.27 -19.02
C LYS A 52 33.88 56.82 -18.84
N THR A 53 34.62 57.42 -17.90
CA THR A 53 36.03 57.09 -17.64
C THR A 53 36.18 55.76 -16.90
N GLU A 54 35.32 55.49 -15.91
CA GLU A 54 35.32 54.20 -15.19
C GLU A 54 34.85 53.04 -16.07
N LEU A 55 33.82 53.23 -16.89
CA LEU A 55 33.40 52.23 -17.88
C LEU A 55 34.52 51.91 -18.88
N MET A 56 35.31 52.91 -19.29
CA MET A 56 36.42 52.72 -20.22
C MET A 56 37.65 52.07 -19.58
N LYS A 57 37.96 52.35 -18.31
CA LYS A 57 38.98 51.62 -17.53
C LYS A 57 38.63 50.14 -17.39
N PHE A 58 37.42 49.82 -16.96
CA PHE A 58 36.95 48.44 -16.75
C PHE A 58 37.06 47.60 -18.04
N MET A 59 36.69 48.19 -19.18
CA MET A 59 36.84 47.54 -20.49
C MET A 59 38.30 47.33 -20.89
N LEU A 60 39.19 48.28 -20.63
CA LEU A 60 40.64 48.17 -20.90
C LEU A 60 41.33 47.11 -20.02
N GLU A 61 40.97 47.03 -18.74
CA GLU A 61 41.48 46.04 -17.79
C GLU A 61 41.12 44.62 -18.22
N LYS A 62 39.87 44.38 -18.63
CA LYS A 62 39.41 43.08 -19.14
C LYS A 62 40.02 42.70 -20.49
N ILE A 63 40.36 43.66 -21.34
CA ILE A 63 41.07 43.40 -22.60
C ILE A 63 42.53 43.00 -22.34
N ASN A 64 43.21 43.65 -21.40
CA ASN A 64 44.60 43.32 -21.05
C ASN A 64 44.75 41.94 -20.36
N GLU A 65 43.82 41.54 -19.49
CA GLU A 65 43.78 40.16 -18.97
C GLU A 65 43.66 39.12 -20.09
N LEU A 66 42.83 39.40 -21.11
CA LEU A 66 42.62 38.48 -22.24
C LEU A 66 43.89 38.33 -23.09
N ILE A 67 44.60 39.43 -23.34
CA ILE A 67 45.84 39.43 -24.13
C ILE A 67 46.94 38.64 -23.41
N GLY A 68 47.14 38.87 -22.11
CA GLY A 68 48.13 38.13 -21.31
C GLY A 68 47.86 36.62 -21.26
N TRP A 69 46.58 36.21 -21.21
CA TRP A 69 46.19 34.80 -21.26
C TRP A 69 46.52 34.14 -22.61
N TYR A 70 46.36 34.86 -23.73
CA TYR A 70 46.71 34.38 -25.06
C TYR A 70 48.23 34.34 -25.31
N GLU A 71 49.00 35.34 -24.88
CA GLU A 71 50.47 35.34 -25.02
C GLU A 71 51.14 34.20 -24.24
N GLY A 72 50.64 33.89 -23.05
CA GLY A 72 51.09 32.74 -22.26
C GLY A 72 50.86 31.39 -22.97
N ARG A 73 49.70 31.21 -23.62
CA ARG A 73 49.41 30.00 -24.43
C ARG A 73 50.23 29.98 -25.73
N ALA A 74 50.45 31.11 -26.39
CA ALA A 74 51.24 31.17 -27.62
C ALA A 74 52.69 30.74 -27.41
N LYS A 75 53.33 31.17 -26.31
CA LYS A 75 54.69 30.73 -25.92
C LYS A 75 54.74 29.23 -25.59
N ALA A 76 53.70 28.67 -24.98
CA ALA A 76 53.62 27.23 -24.73
C ALA A 76 53.45 26.39 -26.02
N TYR A 77 52.70 26.91 -27.00
CA TYR A 77 52.44 26.19 -28.27
C TYR A 77 53.58 26.27 -29.30
N GLN A 78 54.46 27.26 -29.23
CA GLN A 78 55.62 27.36 -30.14
C GLN A 78 56.72 26.30 -29.88
N VAL A 79 56.68 25.59 -28.74
CA VAL A 79 57.69 24.59 -28.36
C VAL A 79 57.40 23.19 -28.93
N LEU A 80 56.18 22.92 -29.44
CA LEU A 80 55.70 21.57 -29.80
C LEU A 80 55.25 21.41 -31.27
N HIS A 81 56.02 21.97 -32.20
CA HIS A 81 56.07 21.50 -33.60
C HIS A 81 56.82 20.14 -33.66
N GLN A 82 56.60 19.16 -34.56
CA GLN A 82 56.41 19.20 -36.03
C GLN A 82 55.56 17.96 -36.49
N LYS A 83 54.52 18.06 -37.33
CA LYS A 83 54.45 18.36 -38.78
C LYS A 83 54.32 17.16 -39.76
N VAL A 84 53.92 15.95 -39.33
CA VAL A 84 53.60 14.83 -40.25
C VAL A 84 52.10 14.44 -40.26
N GLU A 85 51.34 14.65 -39.18
CA GLU A 85 49.92 14.24 -39.09
C GLU A 85 48.92 15.14 -39.86
N PHE A 86 49.39 16.18 -40.53
CA PHE A 86 48.55 17.30 -40.98
C PHE A 86 47.61 16.95 -42.15
N GLU A 87 47.92 15.94 -42.97
CA GLU A 87 47.06 15.55 -44.10
C GLU A 87 45.93 14.60 -43.70
N ASN A 88 46.20 13.59 -42.85
CA ASN A 88 45.16 12.69 -42.33
C ASN A 88 44.13 13.44 -41.45
N CYS A 89 44.56 14.42 -40.66
CA CYS A 89 43.64 15.27 -39.90
C CYS A 89 42.74 16.12 -40.81
N ARG A 90 43.18 16.49 -42.01
CA ARG A 90 42.39 17.34 -42.93
C ARG A 90 41.20 16.60 -43.53
N HIS A 91 41.32 15.29 -43.79
CA HIS A 91 40.22 14.46 -44.28
C HIS A 91 39.18 14.19 -43.18
N ASN A 92 39.63 13.81 -41.97
CA ASN A 92 38.75 13.59 -40.82
C ASN A 92 38.06 14.87 -40.34
N ALA A 93 38.73 16.02 -40.37
CA ALA A 93 38.13 17.32 -40.03
C ALA A 93 37.04 17.76 -41.02
N ALA A 94 37.09 17.34 -42.29
CA ALA A 94 36.02 17.62 -43.24
C ALA A 94 34.76 16.79 -42.95
N GLN A 95 34.91 15.50 -42.65
CA GLN A 95 33.78 14.64 -42.23
C GLN A 95 33.20 15.05 -40.87
N LEU A 96 34.05 15.47 -39.93
CA LEU A 96 33.60 15.99 -38.64
C LEU A 96 32.81 17.29 -38.80
N ARG A 97 33.31 18.29 -39.56
CA ARG A 97 32.55 19.51 -39.85
C ARG A 97 31.22 19.23 -40.54
N GLN A 98 31.17 18.29 -41.49
CA GLN A 98 29.91 17.93 -42.15
C GLN A 98 28.90 17.24 -41.20
N LYS A 99 29.37 16.58 -40.14
CA LYS A 99 28.52 16.12 -39.03
C LYS A 99 28.13 17.28 -38.10
N GLU A 100 29.07 18.16 -37.78
CA GLU A 100 28.89 19.35 -36.94
C GLU A 100 27.81 20.27 -37.51
N THR A 101 27.90 20.63 -38.81
CA THR A 101 26.88 21.44 -39.49
C THR A 101 25.51 20.75 -39.54
N LYS A 102 25.45 19.41 -39.71
CA LYS A 102 24.18 18.67 -39.62
C LYS A 102 23.61 18.60 -38.20
N LEU A 103 24.46 18.64 -37.17
CA LEU A 103 24.06 18.73 -35.77
C LEU A 103 23.63 20.16 -35.42
N GLU A 104 24.24 21.18 -36.00
CA GLU A 104 23.83 22.58 -35.86
C GLU A 104 22.51 22.87 -36.58
N GLU A 105 22.31 22.40 -37.83
CA GLU A 105 21.02 22.48 -38.53
C GLU A 105 19.90 21.77 -37.76
N LYS A 106 20.19 20.61 -37.13
CA LYS A 106 19.26 19.92 -36.23
C LYS A 106 18.95 20.75 -34.99
N LYS A 107 19.99 21.20 -34.27
CA LYS A 107 19.90 22.01 -33.06
C LYS A 107 19.11 23.29 -33.32
N ASP A 108 19.32 23.96 -34.44
CA ASP A 108 18.61 25.19 -34.79
C ASP A 108 17.17 24.91 -35.25
N GLY A 109 16.91 23.78 -35.92
CA GLY A 109 15.55 23.29 -36.17
C GLY A 109 14.78 22.95 -34.89
N ILE A 110 15.48 22.46 -33.86
CA ILE A 110 14.92 22.15 -32.54
C ILE A 110 14.77 23.41 -31.68
N LEU A 111 15.68 24.37 -31.77
CA LEU A 111 15.48 25.72 -31.23
C LEU A 111 14.29 26.41 -31.89
N ALA A 112 14.06 26.21 -33.20
CA ALA A 112 12.87 26.74 -33.88
C ALA A 112 11.58 26.09 -33.37
N GLN A 113 11.56 24.77 -33.14
CA GLN A 113 10.43 24.07 -32.54
C GLN A 113 10.21 24.46 -31.07
N PHE A 114 11.27 24.66 -30.29
CA PHE A 114 11.19 25.09 -28.89
C PHE A 114 10.70 26.55 -28.77
N ASN A 115 11.20 27.46 -29.61
CA ASN A 115 10.72 28.85 -29.68
C ASN A 115 9.28 28.96 -30.23
N ALA A 116 8.78 27.97 -30.97
CA ALA A 116 7.38 27.87 -31.38
C ALA A 116 6.44 27.47 -30.22
N ILE A 117 6.96 26.78 -29.20
CA ILE A 117 6.23 26.40 -27.98
C ILE A 117 6.34 27.48 -26.90
N ALA A 118 7.46 28.20 -26.82
CA ALA A 118 7.68 29.30 -25.87
C ALA A 118 8.30 30.55 -26.56
N PRO A 119 7.49 31.53 -26.99
CA PRO A 119 7.99 32.71 -27.69
C PRO A 119 8.77 33.65 -26.74
N GLN A 120 9.99 34.05 -27.13
CA GLN A 120 10.85 34.94 -26.33
C GLN A 120 10.32 36.37 -26.10
N ASN A 121 9.15 36.74 -26.63
CA ASN A 121 8.54 38.07 -26.45
C ASN A 121 7.05 38.03 -26.09
N SER A 122 6.54 36.92 -25.55
CA SER A 122 5.26 36.90 -24.84
C SER A 122 5.48 36.68 -23.34
N THR A 123 4.89 37.57 -22.54
CA THR A 123 4.63 37.32 -21.12
C THR A 123 3.89 35.99 -20.92
N LEU A 124 4.24 35.28 -19.85
CA LEU A 124 3.52 34.14 -19.25
C LEU A 124 3.66 32.80 -19.98
N VAL A 125 4.64 32.00 -19.56
CA VAL A 125 4.30 30.63 -19.16
C VAL A 125 3.52 30.80 -17.86
N LYS A 126 2.22 30.48 -17.86
CA LYS A 126 1.41 30.55 -16.63
C LYS A 126 1.76 29.33 -15.78
N ASP A 127 1.58 29.44 -14.46
CA ASP A 127 1.73 28.28 -13.57
C ASP A 127 0.92 27.07 -14.09
N LYS A 128 -0.27 27.33 -14.67
CA LYS A 128 -1.11 26.35 -15.39
C LYS A 128 -0.38 25.52 -16.46
N ASP A 129 0.54 26.10 -17.22
CA ASP A 129 1.17 25.44 -18.37
C ASP A 129 2.28 24.49 -17.91
N LEU A 130 3.09 24.92 -16.92
CA LEU A 130 4.01 24.04 -16.19
C LEU A 130 3.26 22.96 -15.40
N LEU A 131 2.11 23.29 -14.81
CA LEU A 131 1.21 22.31 -14.18
C LEU A 131 0.64 21.29 -15.17
N MET A 132 0.35 21.67 -16.42
CA MET A 132 -0.09 20.71 -17.46
C MET A 132 1.08 19.83 -17.92
N PHE A 133 2.26 20.40 -18.12
CA PHE A 133 3.46 19.63 -18.47
C PHE A 133 3.84 18.62 -17.36
N ALA A 134 3.76 19.03 -16.09
CA ALA A 134 3.96 18.13 -14.95
C ALA A 134 2.94 16.98 -14.90
N ARG A 135 1.65 17.26 -15.20
CA ARG A 135 0.58 16.23 -15.26
C ARG A 135 0.82 15.18 -16.34
N GLN A 136 1.37 15.59 -17.49
CA GLN A 136 1.59 14.70 -18.64
C GLN A 136 2.79 13.78 -18.47
N ASN A 137 3.71 14.08 -17.55
CA ASN A 137 4.99 13.38 -17.37
C ASN A 137 5.10 12.72 -15.97
N ASN A 138 3.98 12.21 -15.43
CA ASN A 138 3.89 11.71 -14.05
C ASN A 138 4.96 10.64 -13.71
N GLY A 139 5.57 10.80 -12.53
CA GLY A 139 6.28 9.73 -11.82
C GLY A 139 5.62 9.47 -10.46
N THR A 140 5.99 8.37 -9.80
CA THR A 140 5.39 7.86 -8.54
C THR A 140 5.25 8.95 -7.46
N LEU A 141 6.22 9.86 -7.37
CA LEU A 141 6.24 10.96 -6.41
C LEU A 141 5.02 11.91 -6.53
N CYS A 142 4.54 12.17 -7.75
CA CYS A 142 3.41 13.06 -8.00
C CYS A 142 2.08 12.51 -7.46
N TYR A 143 1.96 11.17 -7.36
CA TYR A 143 0.79 10.48 -6.81
C TYR A 143 0.78 10.55 -5.27
N LEU A 144 1.96 10.46 -4.66
CA LEU A 144 2.14 10.40 -3.21
C LEU A 144 1.93 11.76 -2.51
N LEU A 145 2.32 12.86 -3.15
CA LEU A 145 2.27 14.21 -2.57
C LEU A 145 0.88 14.90 -2.63
N HIS A 146 -0.18 14.23 -3.12
CA HIS A 146 -1.58 14.68 -3.03
C HIS A 146 -1.85 16.15 -3.41
N ASN A 147 -1.21 16.62 -4.50
CA ASN A 147 -1.08 18.04 -4.89
C ASN A 147 -0.40 18.92 -3.80
N PRO A 148 0.75 19.50 -4.14
CA PRO A 148 0.73 20.37 -5.31
C PRO A 148 1.78 20.01 -6.37
N ARG A 149 1.36 20.10 -7.64
CA ARG A 149 2.20 19.89 -8.84
C ARG A 149 3.32 20.94 -9.01
N GLY A 150 3.43 21.87 -8.07
CA GLY A 150 4.61 22.69 -7.78
C GLY A 150 4.51 23.25 -6.36
N VAL A 151 5.62 23.41 -5.65
CA VAL A 151 5.66 23.92 -4.27
C VAL A 151 6.27 25.31 -4.26
N ARG A 152 5.65 26.26 -3.56
CA ARG A 152 6.21 27.61 -3.41
C ARG A 152 7.18 27.66 -2.23
N THR A 153 8.37 28.18 -2.45
CA THR A 153 9.38 28.38 -1.41
C THR A 153 9.01 29.55 -0.49
N HIS A 154 9.62 29.58 0.70
CA HIS A 154 9.53 30.73 1.61
C HIS A 154 10.01 32.05 0.97
N SER A 155 10.90 31.94 -0.02
CA SER A 155 11.42 33.05 -0.83
C SER A 155 10.55 33.41 -2.05
N GLY A 156 9.41 32.74 -2.23
CA GLY A 156 8.41 33.05 -3.27
C GLY A 156 8.62 32.40 -4.64
N ARG A 157 9.69 31.59 -4.82
CA ARG A 157 9.99 30.79 -6.02
C ARG A 157 9.07 29.57 -6.11
N TRP A 158 8.90 28.98 -7.29
CA TRP A 158 8.20 27.69 -7.44
C TRP A 158 9.19 26.55 -7.74
N ILE A 159 8.93 25.38 -7.18
CA ILE A 159 9.64 24.12 -7.44
C ILE A 159 8.61 23.11 -8.00
N TYR A 160 8.69 22.79 -9.28
CA TYR A 160 7.81 21.81 -9.94
C TYR A 160 8.52 20.46 -10.07
N PHE A 161 7.81 19.38 -9.75
CA PHE A 161 8.29 18.00 -9.89
C PHE A 161 7.78 17.44 -11.22
N VAL A 162 8.68 17.17 -12.17
CA VAL A 162 8.32 16.81 -13.55
C VAL A 162 9.03 15.53 -13.94
N GLY A 163 8.34 14.40 -13.72
CA GLY A 163 8.90 13.07 -13.87
C GLY A 163 10.22 12.94 -13.12
N ASN A 164 11.30 12.78 -13.87
CA ASN A 164 12.66 12.54 -13.40
C ASN A 164 13.54 13.82 -13.28
N ILE A 165 12.99 15.02 -13.48
CA ILE A 165 13.67 16.31 -13.25
C ILE A 165 12.88 17.22 -12.29
N VAL A 166 13.57 18.21 -11.70
CA VAL A 166 12.99 19.29 -10.89
C VAL A 166 13.09 20.59 -11.69
N VAL A 167 12.03 21.40 -11.72
CA VAL A 167 12.01 22.68 -12.44
C VAL A 167 11.79 23.82 -11.44
N VAL A 168 12.77 24.72 -11.34
CA VAL A 168 12.72 25.89 -10.44
C VAL A 168 12.39 27.15 -11.23
N GLN A 169 11.31 27.82 -10.86
CA GLN A 169 10.91 29.10 -11.43
C GLN A 169 11.18 30.25 -10.45
N ASP A 170 12.01 31.19 -10.86
CA ASP A 170 12.31 32.43 -10.14
C ASP A 170 11.81 33.63 -10.97
N GLY A 171 10.55 34.01 -10.73
CA GLY A 171 9.84 35.01 -11.52
C GLY A 171 9.64 34.55 -12.98
N ARG A 172 10.42 35.16 -13.89
CA ARG A 172 10.42 34.83 -15.34
C ARG A 172 11.53 33.86 -15.75
N ASN A 173 12.47 33.54 -14.85
CA ASN A 173 13.57 32.64 -15.14
C ASN A 173 13.22 31.22 -14.72
N ILE A 174 13.43 30.25 -15.61
CA ILE A 174 13.24 28.82 -15.34
C ILE A 174 14.61 28.14 -15.34
N ARG A 175 14.86 27.29 -14.34
CA ARG A 175 16.04 26.44 -14.22
C ARG A 175 15.62 24.99 -14.06
N ILE A 176 16.40 24.05 -14.59
CA ILE A 176 16.16 22.61 -14.48
C ILE A 176 17.26 22.01 -13.61
N GLU A 177 16.87 21.25 -12.60
CA GLU A 177 17.71 20.68 -11.56
C GLU A 177 17.51 19.16 -11.47
N SER A 178 18.52 18.45 -10.97
CA SER A 178 18.42 17.02 -10.70
C SER A 178 17.74 16.76 -9.35
N TYR A 179 16.97 15.68 -9.23
CA TYR A 179 16.51 15.19 -7.92
C TYR A 179 17.68 14.90 -6.97
N ALA A 180 18.86 14.53 -7.49
CA ALA A 180 20.07 14.33 -6.69
C ALA A 180 20.59 15.61 -6.01
N ASN A 181 20.11 16.80 -6.41
CA ASN A 181 20.44 18.09 -5.79
C ASN A 181 19.44 18.45 -4.67
N LEU A 182 18.38 17.67 -4.46
CA LEU A 182 17.41 17.90 -3.38
C LEU A 182 17.95 17.37 -2.06
N VAL A 183 17.93 18.23 -1.04
CA VAL A 183 17.99 17.85 0.36
C VAL A 183 16.57 17.83 0.91
N VAL A 184 16.23 16.77 1.63
CA VAL A 184 14.89 16.56 2.19
C VAL A 184 15.03 16.33 3.68
N ASN A 185 14.19 16.99 4.48
CA ASN A 185 14.09 16.78 5.92
C ASN A 185 12.63 16.58 6.32
N GLU A 186 12.39 15.78 7.35
CA GLU A 186 11.07 15.68 7.98
C GLU A 186 11.07 16.36 9.36
N SER A 187 9.94 16.97 9.70
CA SER A 187 9.67 17.54 11.01
C SER A 187 8.17 17.48 11.30
N TYR A 188 7.72 18.06 12.41
CA TYR A 188 6.31 18.13 12.75
C TYR A 188 6.00 19.44 13.49
N MET A 189 4.75 19.87 13.43
CA MET A 189 4.24 20.99 14.20
C MET A 189 2.92 20.64 14.88
N MET A 190 2.62 21.35 15.97
CA MET A 190 1.35 21.28 16.68
C MET A 190 0.43 22.38 16.15
N GLU A 191 -0.77 22.01 15.71
CA GLU A 191 -1.79 22.94 15.23
C GLU A 191 -3.03 22.89 16.12
N ARG A 192 -3.60 24.04 16.44
CA ARG A 192 -4.89 24.15 17.14
C ARG A 192 -5.98 24.36 16.11
N LEU A 193 -6.93 23.44 16.00
CA LEU A 193 -8.07 23.58 15.10
C LEU A 193 -9.05 24.64 15.63
N GLY A 194 -9.61 25.45 14.74
CA GLY A 194 -10.68 26.40 15.10
C GLY A 194 -11.89 25.68 15.71
N PHE A 195 -12.65 26.35 16.57
CA PHE A 195 -13.86 25.76 17.18
C PHE A 195 -15.00 25.49 16.17
N SER A 196 -14.86 25.95 14.93
CA SER A 196 -15.72 25.66 13.78
C SER A 196 -15.13 24.61 12.82
N GLU A 197 -13.92 24.09 13.10
CA GLU A 197 -13.22 23.14 12.24
C GLU A 197 -13.40 21.72 12.78
N THR A 198 -13.89 20.81 11.94
CA THR A 198 -14.04 19.40 12.29
C THR A 198 -12.73 18.63 12.13
N LEU A 199 -12.46 17.68 13.02
CA LEU A 199 -11.39 16.70 12.84
C LEU A 199 -11.54 15.98 11.49
N SER A 200 -10.49 15.98 10.68
CA SER A 200 -10.46 15.11 9.50
C SER A 200 -10.14 13.68 9.89
N SER A 201 -10.64 12.69 9.13
CA SER A 201 -10.47 11.25 9.40
C SER A 201 -9.01 10.77 9.46
N GLY A 202 -8.07 11.57 8.97
CA GLY A 202 -6.63 11.31 9.02
C GLY A 202 -5.83 12.26 9.92
N ASP A 203 -6.48 12.93 10.88
CA ASP A 203 -5.81 13.85 11.82
C ASP A 203 -5.32 13.11 13.08
N GLU A 204 -4.08 13.38 13.46
CA GLU A 204 -3.44 12.76 14.62
C GLU A 204 -3.61 13.66 15.85
N ILE A 205 -4.53 13.31 16.76
CA ILE A 205 -4.85 14.14 17.92
C ILE A 205 -3.71 14.11 18.93
N ALA A 206 -3.15 15.28 19.22
CA ALA A 206 -2.11 15.52 20.20
C ALA A 206 -2.66 15.99 21.56
N GLY A 207 -3.87 16.54 21.57
CA GLY A 207 -4.57 17.01 22.75
C GLY A 207 -5.91 17.66 22.40
N HIS A 208 -6.55 18.26 23.41
CA HIS A 208 -7.76 19.05 23.25
C HIS A 208 -7.69 20.31 24.11
N TYR A 209 -8.46 21.33 23.75
CA TYR A 209 -8.55 22.58 24.49
C TYR A 209 -9.96 23.16 24.41
N TRP A 210 -10.28 24.07 25.33
CA TRP A 210 -11.63 24.61 25.52
C TRP A 210 -11.65 26.09 25.17
N LEU A 211 -12.79 26.60 24.68
CA LEU A 211 -12.97 28.03 24.37
C LEU A 211 -12.69 28.91 25.59
N HIS A 212 -13.09 28.42 26.77
CA HIS A 212 -12.77 29.00 28.06
C HIS A 212 -12.14 27.93 28.96
N GLU A 213 -10.82 28.00 29.15
CA GLU A 213 -10.04 27.00 29.87
C GLU A 213 -9.55 27.53 31.24
N LYS A 214 -9.50 26.65 32.25
CA LYS A 214 -8.95 27.00 33.57
C LYS A 214 -7.43 27.12 33.52
N LYS A 215 -6.84 27.87 34.47
CA LYS A 215 -5.37 27.97 34.69
C LYS A 215 -4.63 26.62 34.89
N ARG A 216 -5.34 25.50 35.10
CA ARG A 216 -4.78 24.14 35.24
C ARG A 216 -5.29 23.16 34.16
N GLY A 217 -5.86 23.68 33.07
CA GLY A 217 -6.49 22.88 32.01
C GLY A 217 -7.96 22.53 32.27
N GLY A 218 -8.66 22.17 31.19
CA GLY A 218 -10.05 21.71 31.22
C GLY A 218 -11.12 22.82 31.32
N PRO A 219 -12.41 22.47 31.10
CA PRO A 219 -13.45 23.44 30.85
C PRO A 219 -13.74 24.33 32.07
N ASP A 220 -13.72 25.64 31.86
CA ASP A 220 -14.28 26.59 32.80
C ASP A 220 -15.82 26.55 32.74
N ARG A 221 -16.40 25.88 33.74
CA ARG A 221 -17.86 25.68 33.87
C ARG A 221 -18.65 26.93 34.24
N ARG A 222 -18.00 28.11 34.35
CA ARG A 222 -18.67 29.40 34.51
C ARG A 222 -19.30 29.91 33.20
N PHE A 223 -18.88 29.36 32.07
CA PHE A 223 -19.43 29.66 30.75
C PHE A 223 -20.37 28.54 30.32
N SER A 224 -21.62 28.88 29.99
CA SER A 224 -22.64 27.92 29.52
C SER A 224 -22.36 27.42 28.10
N TYR A 225 -21.78 28.27 27.25
CA TYR A 225 -21.22 27.89 25.95
C TYR A 225 -19.70 27.80 26.05
N ASN A 226 -19.18 26.59 26.00
CA ASN A 226 -17.75 26.32 26.09
C ASN A 226 -17.40 25.07 25.27
N PRO A 227 -17.37 25.16 23.93
CA PRO A 227 -17.02 24.03 23.07
C PRO A 227 -15.57 23.60 23.25
N MET A 228 -15.33 22.33 22.96
CA MET A 228 -14.00 21.71 22.92
C MET A 228 -13.52 21.65 21.47
N SER A 229 -12.24 21.95 21.25
CA SER A 229 -11.54 21.76 19.98
C SER A 229 -10.24 21.00 20.21
N PHE A 230 -9.61 20.56 19.12
CA PHE A 230 -8.48 19.65 19.14
C PHE A 230 -7.16 20.34 18.82
N VAL A 231 -6.09 19.84 19.43
CA VAL A 231 -4.71 20.10 19.03
C VAL A 231 -4.23 18.88 18.28
N VAL A 232 -3.75 19.05 17.04
CA VAL A 232 -3.38 17.95 16.15
C VAL A 232 -1.92 18.05 15.73
N TYR A 233 -1.26 16.91 15.57
CA TYR A 233 0.06 16.82 14.96
C TYR A 233 -0.06 16.95 13.44
N ARG A 234 0.67 17.91 12.88
CA ARG A 234 0.85 18.07 11.43
C ARG A 234 2.27 17.67 11.06
N GLY A 235 2.41 16.69 10.15
CA GLY A 235 3.71 16.33 9.61
C GLY A 235 4.19 17.38 8.63
N ILE A 236 5.49 17.69 8.64
CA ILE A 236 6.11 18.68 7.75
C ILE A 236 7.23 17.99 6.98
N LEU A 237 7.25 18.18 5.65
CA LEU A 237 8.34 17.75 4.77
C LEU A 237 9.00 18.98 4.18
N GLU A 238 10.24 19.25 4.56
CA GLU A 238 11.04 20.32 4.00
C GLU A 238 11.85 19.82 2.81
N ILE A 239 11.81 20.56 1.71
CA ILE A 239 12.52 20.26 0.48
C ILE A 239 13.37 21.48 0.12
N SER A 240 14.69 21.31 0.02
CA SER A 240 15.63 22.38 -0.32
C SER A 240 16.59 21.99 -1.45
N LEU A 241 16.86 22.94 -2.35
CA LEU A 241 17.93 22.84 -3.37
C LEU A 241 19.16 23.66 -2.97
N ASP A 242 18.91 24.82 -2.38
CA ASP A 242 19.90 25.71 -1.78
C ASP A 242 19.25 26.48 -0.61
N SER A 243 20.06 27.23 0.14
CA SER A 243 19.61 28.04 1.29
C SER A 243 18.61 29.16 0.94
N LYS A 244 18.35 29.41 -0.36
CA LYS A 244 17.38 30.39 -0.86
C LYS A 244 16.18 29.73 -1.53
N THR A 245 16.15 28.41 -1.64
CA THR A 245 15.19 27.61 -2.42
C THR A 245 14.71 26.43 -1.59
N THR A 246 14.14 26.74 -0.42
CA THR A 246 13.54 25.79 0.54
C THR A 246 12.02 25.99 0.59
N ALA A 247 11.26 24.91 0.48
CA ALA A 247 9.81 24.87 0.60
C ALA A 247 9.38 23.81 1.63
N SER A 248 8.29 24.04 2.34
CA SER A 248 7.74 23.10 3.33
C SER A 248 6.35 22.65 2.93
N LEU A 249 6.15 21.33 2.84
CA LEU A 249 4.86 20.67 2.60
C LEU A 249 4.27 20.23 3.94
N LYS A 250 2.97 20.47 4.13
CA LYS A 250 2.26 20.16 5.38
C LYS A 250 1.24 19.05 5.15
N PHE A 251 1.29 18.02 6.00
CA PHE A 251 0.49 16.81 5.93
C PHE A 251 -0.47 16.71 7.13
N SER A 252 -1.57 15.97 6.96
CA SER A 252 -2.60 15.85 8.01
C SER A 252 -2.11 15.18 9.30
N ASN A 253 -1.09 14.32 9.21
CA ASN A 253 -0.44 13.67 10.35
C ASN A 253 1.04 13.39 10.07
N ARG A 254 1.77 12.91 11.09
CA ARG A 254 3.22 12.62 10.98
C ARG A 254 3.52 11.41 10.10
N ILE A 255 2.66 10.39 10.12
CA ILE A 255 2.82 9.14 9.35
C ILE A 255 2.84 9.41 7.84
N LYS A 256 1.94 10.28 7.34
CA LYS A 256 1.89 10.67 5.92
C LYS A 256 3.13 11.46 5.48
N ALA A 257 3.63 12.36 6.33
CA ALA A 257 4.88 13.08 6.05
C ALA A 257 6.08 12.11 6.02
N HIS A 258 6.15 11.15 6.95
CA HIS A 258 7.20 10.14 6.98
C HIS A 258 7.16 9.21 5.76
N ALA A 259 5.98 8.77 5.32
CA ALA A 259 5.82 7.98 4.10
C ALA A 259 6.34 8.74 2.88
N ALA A 260 5.93 10.01 2.71
CA ALA A 260 6.41 10.87 1.63
C ALA A 260 7.92 11.14 1.71
N PHE A 261 8.48 11.32 2.91
CA PHE A 261 9.91 11.46 3.16
C PHE A 261 10.69 10.23 2.68
N GLN A 262 10.30 9.03 3.13
CA GLN A 262 10.99 7.78 2.75
C GLN A 262 10.93 7.55 1.24
N GLN A 263 9.79 7.83 0.61
CA GLN A 263 9.61 7.67 -0.84
C GLN A 263 10.45 8.67 -1.65
N LEU A 264 10.51 9.94 -1.24
CA LEU A 264 11.36 10.94 -1.89
C LEU A 264 12.86 10.63 -1.67
N LYS A 265 13.23 10.20 -0.46
CA LYS A 265 14.61 9.80 -0.13
C LYS A 265 15.05 8.56 -0.92
N GLY A 266 14.17 7.57 -1.06
CA GLY A 266 14.38 6.39 -1.91
C GLY A 266 14.54 6.76 -3.38
N LEU A 267 13.66 7.62 -3.91
CA LEU A 267 13.78 8.11 -5.29
C LEU A 267 15.09 8.88 -5.51
N ILE A 268 15.49 9.77 -4.60
CA ILE A 268 16.76 10.50 -4.69
C ILE A 268 17.95 9.50 -4.68
N TYR A 269 17.89 8.47 -3.85
CA TYR A 269 18.89 7.40 -3.82
C TYR A 269 18.96 6.65 -5.15
N ASP A 270 17.83 6.13 -5.65
CA ASP A 270 17.75 5.36 -6.89
C ASP A 270 18.19 6.19 -8.12
N LEU A 271 17.79 7.45 -8.20
CA LEU A 271 18.18 8.36 -9.27
C LEU A 271 19.65 8.81 -9.17
N SER A 272 20.26 8.73 -7.97
CA SER A 272 21.69 9.02 -7.78
C SER A 272 22.61 7.90 -8.30
N LEU A 273 22.09 6.70 -8.56
CA LEU A 273 22.85 5.54 -9.05
C LEU A 273 23.46 5.77 -10.44
N THR A 274 24.65 5.20 -10.66
CA THR A 274 25.50 5.45 -11.85
C THR A 274 24.82 5.11 -13.18
N GLY A 275 23.95 4.10 -13.20
CA GLY A 275 23.16 3.73 -14.39
C GLY A 275 22.13 4.80 -14.77
N ASN A 276 21.43 5.35 -13.78
CA ASN A 276 20.48 6.44 -13.99
C ASN A 276 21.21 7.74 -14.38
N ARG A 277 22.39 8.04 -13.79
CA ARG A 277 23.22 9.18 -14.23
C ARG A 277 23.61 9.11 -15.72
N ARG A 278 23.88 7.92 -16.26
CA ARG A 278 24.11 7.74 -17.71
C ARG A 278 22.85 7.99 -18.54
N ILE A 279 21.69 7.52 -18.08
CA ILE A 279 20.40 7.85 -18.69
C ILE A 279 20.21 9.36 -18.70
N TYR A 280 20.39 10.05 -17.58
CA TYR A 280 20.30 11.51 -17.47
C TYR A 280 21.26 12.28 -18.38
N ALA A 281 22.55 11.92 -18.38
CA ALA A 281 23.53 12.53 -19.27
C ALA A 281 23.19 12.30 -20.74
N LYS A 282 22.56 11.15 -21.07
CA LYS A 282 22.01 10.89 -22.40
C LYS A 282 20.76 11.74 -22.68
N MET A 283 19.80 11.86 -21.76
CA MET A 283 18.63 12.74 -21.92
C MET A 283 19.07 14.18 -22.22
N LEU A 284 20.06 14.69 -21.49
CA LEU A 284 20.61 16.04 -21.63
C LEU A 284 21.45 16.25 -22.92
N SER A 285 21.83 15.16 -23.61
CA SER A 285 22.52 15.20 -24.90
C SER A 285 21.66 14.71 -26.07
N CYS A 286 20.38 14.39 -25.84
CA CYS A 286 19.43 14.03 -26.87
C CYS A 286 18.69 15.27 -27.41
N ASP A 287 18.66 15.41 -28.73
CA ASP A 287 18.05 16.55 -29.43
C ASP A 287 16.52 16.69 -29.23
N ARG A 288 15.85 15.69 -28.64
CA ARG A 288 14.42 15.73 -28.28
C ARG A 288 14.17 14.95 -26.99
N PHE A 289 13.09 15.26 -26.28
CA PHE A 289 12.63 14.42 -25.17
C PHE A 289 12.21 13.05 -25.71
N LEU A 290 13.01 12.04 -25.38
CA LEU A 290 12.79 10.63 -25.71
C LEU A 290 12.28 9.90 -24.47
N ALA A 291 11.48 8.85 -24.68
CA ALA A 291 11.05 7.98 -23.59
C ALA A 291 12.26 7.25 -22.97
N ILE A 292 12.22 6.98 -21.66
CA ILE A 292 13.33 6.31 -20.95
C ILE A 292 13.67 4.95 -21.58
N ALA A 293 12.69 4.24 -22.16
CA ALA A 293 12.90 3.01 -22.91
C ALA A 293 13.76 3.22 -24.17
N GLU A 294 13.49 4.28 -24.95
CA GLU A 294 14.28 4.64 -26.14
C GLU A 294 15.72 5.03 -25.76
N ILE A 295 15.89 5.77 -24.66
CA ILE A 295 17.20 6.20 -24.16
C ILE A 295 18.01 5.01 -23.64
N LYS A 296 17.38 4.08 -22.90
CA LYS A 296 18.01 2.82 -22.50
C LYS A 296 18.43 1.98 -23.72
N ALA A 297 17.57 1.88 -24.75
CA ALA A 297 17.91 1.18 -25.99
C ALA A 297 19.07 1.84 -26.76
N GLN A 298 19.15 3.18 -26.78
CA GLN A 298 20.30 3.89 -27.36
C GLN A 298 21.60 3.66 -26.59
N ILE A 299 21.56 3.71 -25.25
CA ILE A 299 22.73 3.45 -24.40
C ILE A 299 23.24 2.00 -24.59
N GLU A 300 22.34 1.02 -24.64
CA GLU A 300 22.73 -0.37 -24.84
C GLU A 300 23.26 -0.60 -26.27
N LYS A 301 22.70 0.06 -27.29
CA LYS A 301 23.22 0.03 -28.65
C LYS A 301 24.62 0.66 -28.77
N GLU A 302 24.88 1.77 -28.09
CA GLU A 302 26.20 2.40 -28.07
C GLU A 302 27.23 1.55 -27.32
N LYS A 303 26.83 0.94 -26.21
CA LYS A 303 27.64 -0.03 -25.45
C LYS A 303 27.98 -1.28 -26.27
N GLN A 304 27.03 -1.78 -27.06
CA GLN A 304 27.26 -2.91 -27.98
C GLN A 304 28.28 -2.55 -29.07
N ILE A 305 28.15 -1.37 -29.69
CA ILE A 305 29.12 -0.85 -30.66
C ILE A 305 30.51 -0.68 -30.04
N GLU A 306 30.62 -0.23 -28.79
CA GLU A 306 31.90 -0.11 -28.09
C GLU A 306 32.53 -1.47 -27.76
N LEU A 307 31.71 -2.47 -27.41
CA LEU A 307 32.13 -3.87 -27.22
C LEU A 307 32.64 -4.50 -28.51
N GLU A 308 31.91 -4.34 -29.62
CA GLU A 308 32.33 -4.80 -30.95
C GLU A 308 33.64 -4.13 -31.39
N ARG A 309 33.81 -2.83 -31.11
CA ARG A 309 35.05 -2.10 -31.42
C ARG A 309 36.24 -2.65 -30.61
N LYS A 310 36.06 -2.90 -29.31
CA LYS A 310 37.11 -3.48 -28.44
C LYS A 310 37.46 -4.92 -28.84
N ALA A 311 36.47 -5.75 -29.16
CA ALA A 311 36.71 -7.11 -29.65
C ALA A 311 37.52 -7.10 -30.96
N LYS A 312 37.25 -6.13 -31.85
CA LYS A 312 38.00 -5.97 -33.09
C LYS A 312 39.43 -5.44 -32.86
N GLU A 313 39.61 -4.47 -31.97
CA GLU A 313 40.93 -3.99 -31.54
C GLU A 313 41.77 -5.13 -30.91
N GLU A 314 41.17 -5.98 -30.07
CA GLU A 314 41.84 -7.17 -29.52
C GLU A 314 42.17 -8.21 -30.61
N GLN A 315 41.28 -8.43 -31.57
CA GLN A 315 41.56 -9.36 -32.68
C GLN A 315 42.72 -8.85 -33.55
N GLU A 316 42.72 -7.57 -33.92
CA GLU A 316 43.80 -6.95 -34.70
C GLU A 316 45.14 -7.00 -33.94
N GLN A 317 45.14 -6.84 -32.61
CA GLN A 317 46.33 -7.03 -31.76
C GLN A 317 46.81 -8.49 -31.71
N ARG A 318 45.90 -9.46 -31.61
CA ARG A 318 46.24 -10.90 -31.64
C ARG A 318 46.83 -11.31 -32.99
N GLU A 319 46.24 -10.85 -34.09
CA GLU A 319 46.75 -11.09 -35.44
C GLU A 319 48.12 -10.42 -35.67
N ALA A 320 48.32 -9.18 -35.19
CA ALA A 320 49.62 -8.51 -35.26
C ALA A 320 50.69 -9.25 -34.44
N GLY A 321 50.34 -9.74 -33.25
CA GLY A 321 51.21 -10.56 -32.42
C GLY A 321 51.59 -11.89 -33.09
N GLN A 322 50.63 -12.58 -33.71
CA GLN A 322 50.90 -13.81 -34.48
C GLN A 322 51.83 -13.55 -35.67
N ARG A 323 51.62 -12.47 -36.44
CA ARG A 323 52.50 -12.09 -37.55
C ARG A 323 53.94 -11.81 -37.06
N GLN A 324 54.12 -11.10 -35.95
CA GLN A 324 55.47 -10.89 -35.37
C GLN A 324 56.14 -12.18 -34.89
N ILE A 325 55.37 -13.13 -34.34
CA ILE A 325 55.89 -14.45 -33.96
C ILE A 325 56.31 -15.25 -35.19
N GLU A 326 55.52 -15.23 -36.27
CA GLU A 326 55.83 -15.95 -37.51
C GLU A 326 57.01 -15.31 -38.27
N GLU A 327 57.13 -13.99 -38.27
CA GLU A 327 58.31 -13.28 -38.81
C GLU A 327 59.57 -13.58 -38.01
N ARG A 328 59.51 -13.58 -36.66
CA ARG A 328 60.64 -14.00 -35.81
C ARG A 328 61.03 -15.43 -36.10
N ARG A 329 60.07 -16.35 -36.18
CA ARG A 329 60.34 -17.75 -36.45
C ARG A 329 60.97 -17.97 -37.83
N LYS A 330 60.51 -17.28 -38.87
CA LYS A 330 61.16 -17.32 -40.20
C LYS A 330 62.56 -16.73 -40.18
N ALA A 331 62.81 -15.69 -39.40
CA ALA A 331 64.15 -15.11 -39.22
C ALA A 331 65.08 -16.02 -38.40
N GLU A 332 64.55 -16.79 -37.44
CA GLU A 332 65.29 -17.82 -36.68
C GLU A 332 65.58 -19.03 -37.56
N GLU A 333 64.61 -19.57 -38.31
CA GLU A 333 64.81 -20.64 -39.29
C GLU A 333 65.84 -20.24 -40.37
N GLN A 334 65.84 -18.99 -40.85
CA GLN A 334 66.87 -18.48 -41.76
C GLN A 334 68.26 -18.34 -41.11
N LYS A 335 68.33 -17.90 -39.84
CA LYS A 335 69.60 -17.87 -39.08
C LYS A 335 70.14 -19.26 -38.85
N GLU A 336 69.28 -20.22 -38.50
CA GLU A 336 69.65 -21.61 -38.25
C GLU A 336 70.12 -22.28 -39.55
N GLN A 337 69.47 -22.06 -40.68
CA GLN A 337 69.96 -22.51 -42.00
C GLN A 337 71.30 -21.86 -42.38
N ALA A 338 71.47 -20.56 -42.15
CA ALA A 338 72.74 -19.88 -42.41
C ALA A 338 73.86 -20.33 -41.45
N GLN A 339 73.51 -20.74 -40.22
CA GLN A 339 74.44 -21.29 -39.24
C GLN A 339 74.79 -22.74 -39.56
N LEU A 340 73.84 -23.56 -40.02
CA LEU A 340 74.08 -24.90 -40.54
C LEU A 340 74.97 -24.88 -41.77
N GLN A 341 74.75 -23.96 -42.72
CA GLN A 341 75.66 -23.76 -43.86
C GLN A 341 77.07 -23.38 -43.41
N LYS A 342 77.21 -22.44 -42.47
CA LYS A 342 78.52 -22.10 -41.88
C LYS A 342 79.16 -23.25 -41.11
N GLU A 343 78.36 -24.08 -40.44
CA GLU A 343 78.86 -25.28 -39.75
C GLU A 343 79.25 -26.39 -40.72
N GLU A 344 78.59 -26.53 -41.88
CA GLU A 344 79.01 -27.45 -42.94
C GLU A 344 80.28 -26.96 -43.64
N GLU A 345 80.40 -25.66 -43.93
CA GLU A 345 81.64 -25.02 -44.41
C GLU A 345 82.78 -25.21 -43.39
N GLN A 346 82.51 -24.99 -42.10
CA GLN A 346 83.48 -25.25 -41.03
C GLN A 346 83.81 -26.73 -40.87
N LYS A 347 82.85 -27.66 -40.96
CA LYS A 347 83.10 -29.12 -40.87
C LYS A 347 83.89 -29.63 -42.09
N GLN A 348 83.70 -29.06 -43.28
CA GLN A 348 84.56 -29.32 -44.44
C GLN A 348 85.96 -28.73 -44.24
N SER A 349 86.10 -27.57 -43.57
CA SER A 349 87.40 -27.01 -43.18
C SER A 349 88.08 -27.69 -41.98
N PHE A 350 87.33 -28.43 -41.14
CA PHE A 350 87.80 -28.98 -39.87
C PHE A 350 88.16 -30.47 -39.91
N ASN A 351 88.00 -31.13 -41.07
CA ASN A 351 88.63 -32.44 -41.34
C ASN A 351 90.15 -32.35 -41.61
N GLY A 352 90.76 -31.17 -41.39
CA GLY A 352 92.17 -30.86 -41.67
C GLY A 352 93.00 -30.34 -40.49
N ALA A 353 92.55 -30.48 -39.23
CA ALA A 353 93.32 -30.04 -38.06
C ALA A 353 93.15 -30.98 -36.86
N VAL A 354 93.94 -32.05 -36.87
CA VAL A 354 94.12 -32.98 -35.74
C VAL A 354 94.78 -32.29 -34.54
N GLN A 355 94.61 -32.90 -33.35
CA GLN A 355 95.48 -32.93 -32.15
C GLN A 355 95.13 -32.08 -30.90
N ASN A 356 95.14 -32.82 -29.78
CA ASN A 356 95.58 -32.44 -28.43
C ASN A 356 94.64 -31.54 -27.60
N ARG A 357 93.93 -32.08 -26.60
CA ARG A 357 94.38 -32.37 -25.20
C ARG A 357 93.77 -31.31 -24.25
N GLN A 358 93.37 -31.57 -23.00
CA GLN A 358 93.31 -32.79 -22.17
C GLN A 358 92.48 -32.48 -20.89
N LYS A 359 91.82 -33.49 -20.29
CA LYS A 359 91.52 -33.60 -18.83
C LYS A 359 90.63 -32.49 -18.21
N GLU A 360 89.98 -32.59 -17.06
CA GLU A 360 89.62 -33.62 -16.06
C GLU A 360 88.37 -33.00 -15.37
N GLU A 361 87.24 -33.66 -15.08
CA GLU A 361 86.95 -34.68 -14.06
C GLU A 361 85.47 -35.13 -14.23
N ASN A 362 85.03 -36.25 -13.64
CA ASN A 362 83.67 -36.75 -13.81
C ASN A 362 83.15 -37.51 -12.57
N THR A 363 81.84 -37.39 -12.28
CA THR A 363 81.05 -38.12 -11.25
C THR A 363 81.48 -37.91 -9.77
N ASP A 364 80.57 -37.86 -8.78
CA ASP A 364 79.27 -38.56 -8.69
C ASP A 364 78.24 -37.89 -7.75
N ASN A 365 76.93 -38.12 -8.01
CA ASN A 365 75.75 -38.21 -7.10
C ASN A 365 75.58 -37.29 -5.83
N ARG A 366 74.41 -36.85 -5.33
CA ARG A 366 72.96 -36.81 -5.66
C ARG A 366 72.21 -36.19 -4.44
N GLU A 367 71.04 -35.56 -4.68
CA GLU A 367 69.82 -35.50 -3.82
C GLU A 367 69.80 -34.64 -2.52
N VAL A 368 68.73 -33.94 -2.07
CA VAL A 368 67.36 -33.54 -2.60
C VAL A 368 67.03 -32.10 -2.06
N PHE A 369 66.15 -31.24 -2.62
CA PHE A 369 64.69 -31.09 -2.34
C PHE A 369 64.02 -29.97 -3.19
N ASN A 370 62.70 -30.09 -3.48
CA ASN A 370 61.93 -29.28 -4.44
C ASN A 370 61.05 -28.16 -3.85
N ILE A 371 60.95 -27.01 -4.56
CA ILE A 371 59.91 -25.92 -4.57
C ILE A 371 60.09 -25.15 -5.91
N GLU A 372 59.12 -24.69 -6.73
CA GLU A 372 57.68 -24.93 -6.98
C GLU A 372 57.36 -24.49 -8.45
N LYS A 373 56.26 -24.99 -9.07
CA LYS A 373 55.45 -24.31 -10.14
C LYS A 373 56.05 -23.97 -11.54
N ASP A 374 55.30 -23.80 -12.64
CA ASP A 374 53.84 -23.69 -12.86
C ASP A 374 53.41 -24.00 -14.34
N LEU A 375 52.09 -24.10 -14.60
CA LEU A 375 51.37 -23.97 -15.91
C LEU A 375 51.60 -25.07 -17.00
N THR A 376 50.63 -25.61 -17.77
CA THR A 376 49.15 -25.49 -17.95
C THR A 376 48.63 -26.82 -18.57
N SER A 377 47.35 -27.25 -18.63
CA SER A 377 46.04 -26.57 -18.69
C SER A 377 44.89 -27.55 -18.33
N ASN A 378 43.75 -27.06 -17.78
CA ASN A 378 42.40 -27.11 -18.41
C ASN A 378 41.18 -27.00 -17.44
N VAL A 379 40.22 -26.15 -17.86
CA VAL A 379 38.77 -26.08 -17.55
C VAL A 379 38.30 -25.81 -16.09
N GLU A 380 38.13 -24.51 -15.83
CA GLU A 380 36.95 -23.85 -15.23
C GLU A 380 36.03 -24.60 -14.23
N ASN A 381 36.23 -24.31 -12.93
CA ASN A 381 35.14 -23.96 -11.99
C ASN A 381 35.74 -23.27 -10.74
N SER A 382 35.37 -22.02 -10.43
CA SER A 382 36.05 -21.21 -9.39
C SER A 382 35.12 -20.48 -8.41
N GLY A 383 34.65 -21.19 -7.38
CA GLY A 383 34.23 -20.58 -6.09
C GLY A 383 35.43 -20.38 -5.15
N MET A 384 35.29 -19.58 -4.08
CA MET A 384 36.39 -19.38 -3.13
C MET A 384 36.74 -20.68 -2.40
N LYS A 385 38.01 -21.12 -2.51
CA LYS A 385 38.48 -22.37 -1.90
C LYS A 385 38.67 -22.31 -0.37
N SER A 386 38.62 -21.13 0.26
CA SER A 386 38.59 -21.00 1.73
C SER A 386 38.07 -19.63 2.20
N GLN A 387 37.41 -19.61 3.36
CA GLN A 387 36.91 -18.38 3.98
C GLN A 387 38.06 -17.53 4.56
N PRO A 388 38.07 -16.20 4.34
CA PRO A 388 39.07 -15.32 4.95
C PRO A 388 39.04 -15.36 6.49
N LYS A 389 40.23 -15.29 7.11
CA LYS A 389 40.39 -15.19 8.57
C LYS A 389 39.64 -13.97 9.11
N TRP A 390 39.17 -14.05 10.37
CA TRP A 390 38.53 -12.94 11.05
C TRP A 390 39.55 -11.87 11.44
N ASP A 391 39.17 -10.60 11.36
CA ASP A 391 39.94 -9.47 11.89
C ASP A 391 39.37 -8.91 13.22
N LYS A 392 40.12 -8.00 13.86
CA LYS A 392 39.77 -7.40 15.16
C LYS A 392 38.49 -6.56 15.14
N TYR A 393 38.17 -5.90 14.02
CA TYR A 393 36.97 -5.08 13.83
C TYR A 393 35.74 -5.98 13.61
N GLU A 394 35.88 -7.00 12.75
CA GLU A 394 34.83 -8.01 12.57
C GLU A 394 34.52 -8.72 13.90
N THR A 395 35.55 -9.03 14.69
CA THR A 395 35.41 -9.67 16.01
C THR A 395 34.73 -8.75 17.03
N ALA A 396 35.03 -7.44 17.03
CA ALA A 396 34.35 -6.47 17.89
C ALA A 396 32.85 -6.38 17.57
N LEU A 397 32.48 -6.30 16.29
CA LEU A 397 31.08 -6.31 15.83
C LEU A 397 30.37 -7.64 16.16
N LEU A 398 31.08 -8.78 16.07
CA LEU A 398 30.56 -10.09 16.46
C LEU A 398 30.29 -10.19 17.98
N ILE A 399 31.12 -9.56 18.82
CA ILE A 399 30.91 -9.45 20.27
C ILE A 399 29.72 -8.53 20.58
N GLU A 400 29.58 -7.40 19.87
CA GLU A 400 28.40 -6.53 20.01
C GLU A 400 27.10 -7.27 19.65
N ALA A 401 27.09 -8.00 18.53
CA ALA A 401 25.97 -8.82 18.12
C ALA A 401 25.63 -9.91 19.14
N TYR A 402 26.65 -10.59 19.72
CA TYR A 402 26.45 -11.54 20.81
C TYR A 402 25.76 -10.89 22.02
N LEU A 403 26.21 -9.70 22.44
CA LEU A 403 25.65 -8.98 23.58
C LEU A 403 24.20 -8.53 23.32
N LYS A 404 23.89 -8.04 22.11
CA LYS A 404 22.51 -7.69 21.70
C LYS A 404 21.58 -8.92 21.79
N VAL A 405 22.03 -10.08 21.31
CA VAL A 405 21.27 -11.34 21.41
C VAL A 405 21.14 -11.82 22.86
N LYS A 406 22.20 -11.72 23.67
CA LYS A 406 22.16 -12.06 25.11
C LYS A 406 21.16 -11.18 25.89
N ASN A 407 20.98 -9.94 25.46
CA ASN A 407 20.06 -8.97 26.05
C ASN A 407 18.63 -9.05 25.48
N GLY A 408 18.28 -10.13 24.75
CA GLY A 408 16.92 -10.42 24.30
C GLY A 408 16.53 -9.90 22.92
N ALA A 409 17.46 -9.35 22.14
CA ALA A 409 17.18 -8.98 20.75
C ALA A 409 17.00 -10.20 19.84
N SER A 410 16.23 -10.04 18.77
CA SER A 410 15.94 -11.08 17.78
C SER A 410 17.23 -11.63 17.13
N ARG A 411 17.54 -12.91 17.40
CA ARG A 411 18.78 -13.55 16.95
C ARG A 411 18.91 -13.58 15.42
N SER A 412 17.81 -13.75 14.69
CA SER A 412 17.78 -13.75 13.22
C SER A 412 18.07 -12.37 12.65
N GLU A 413 17.47 -11.31 13.20
CA GLU A 413 17.67 -9.93 12.73
C GLU A 413 19.11 -9.47 12.97
N ILE A 414 19.64 -9.68 14.18
CA ILE A 414 21.01 -9.27 14.55
C ILE A 414 22.06 -10.01 13.70
N ILE A 415 21.86 -11.29 13.41
CA ILE A 415 22.77 -12.05 12.53
C ILE A 415 22.67 -11.57 11.07
N SER A 416 21.47 -11.21 10.61
CA SER A 416 21.27 -10.66 9.26
C SER A 416 21.94 -9.29 9.11
N ASP A 417 21.72 -8.36 10.04
CA ASP A 417 22.37 -7.03 10.08
C ASP A 417 23.90 -7.18 10.10
N LEU A 418 24.45 -8.03 10.96
CA LEU A 418 25.89 -8.28 11.02
C LEU A 418 26.42 -8.90 9.71
N SER A 419 25.68 -9.81 9.07
CA SER A 419 26.07 -10.38 7.77
C SER A 419 26.16 -9.30 6.68
N GLN A 420 25.18 -8.40 6.63
CA GLN A 420 25.17 -7.29 5.69
C GLN A 420 26.31 -6.30 5.96
N LYS A 421 26.57 -5.94 7.23
CA LYS A 421 27.68 -5.06 7.63
C LYS A 421 29.04 -5.63 7.28
N LEU A 422 29.32 -6.89 7.59
CA LEU A 422 30.59 -7.54 7.27
C LEU A 422 30.80 -7.70 5.75
N ARG A 423 29.74 -8.05 4.99
CA ARG A 423 29.80 -8.09 3.51
C ARG A 423 30.07 -6.71 2.91
N ARG A 424 29.40 -5.66 3.41
CA ARG A 424 29.62 -4.28 2.97
C ARG A 424 31.04 -3.82 3.27
N LEU A 425 31.58 -4.13 4.45
CA LEU A 425 32.96 -3.83 4.85
C LEU A 425 33.98 -4.51 3.92
N ALA A 426 33.75 -5.76 3.53
CA ALA A 426 34.61 -6.48 2.59
C ALA A 426 34.61 -5.83 1.19
N VAL A 427 33.44 -5.48 0.67
CA VAL A 427 33.30 -4.76 -0.62
C VAL A 427 33.98 -3.39 -0.57
N LEU A 428 33.81 -2.62 0.51
CA LEU A 428 34.48 -1.32 0.70
C LEU A 428 36.02 -1.44 0.75
N ARG A 429 36.54 -2.61 1.16
CA ARG A 429 37.98 -2.94 1.15
C ARG A 429 38.46 -3.54 -0.17
N GLY A 430 37.62 -3.56 -1.22
CA GLY A 430 37.96 -4.10 -2.53
C GLY A 430 38.10 -5.63 -2.58
N GLN A 431 37.58 -6.35 -1.57
CA GLN A 431 37.60 -7.81 -1.57
C GLN A 431 36.49 -8.35 -2.47
N GLN A 432 36.82 -9.32 -3.33
CA GLN A 432 35.79 -10.14 -3.96
C GLN A 432 35.13 -11.02 -2.89
N ILE A 433 33.80 -11.08 -2.90
CA ILE A 433 33.01 -11.90 -1.99
C ILE A 433 32.06 -12.79 -2.78
N ASP A 434 31.80 -14.00 -2.27
CA ASP A 434 30.81 -14.93 -2.81
C ASP A 434 29.67 -15.15 -1.81
N GLU A 435 28.72 -16.01 -2.17
CA GLU A 435 27.57 -16.33 -1.32
C GLU A 435 27.93 -17.01 0.01
N THR A 436 29.15 -17.57 0.12
CA THR A 436 29.62 -18.22 1.35
C THR A 436 30.25 -17.22 2.34
N TYR A 437 30.80 -16.09 1.86
CA TYR A 437 31.47 -15.10 2.69
C TYR A 437 30.57 -14.53 3.81
N ARG A 438 30.94 -14.77 5.07
CA ARG A 438 30.25 -14.24 6.28
C ARG A 438 28.71 -14.36 6.21
N ASN A 439 28.21 -15.48 5.67
CA ASN A 439 26.76 -15.70 5.58
C ASN A 439 26.11 -15.94 6.95
N ILE A 440 24.78 -15.87 7.00
CA ILE A 440 23.96 -15.97 8.23
C ILE A 440 24.31 -17.22 9.05
N ASN A 441 24.42 -18.38 8.39
CA ASN A 441 24.79 -19.64 9.04
C ASN A 441 26.21 -19.57 9.62
N GLY A 442 27.19 -19.11 8.83
CA GLY A 442 28.56 -18.94 9.26
C GLY A 442 28.71 -18.02 10.48
N ILE A 443 27.98 -16.90 10.52
CA ILE A 443 27.97 -15.98 11.66
C ILE A 443 27.30 -16.61 12.88
N SER A 444 26.16 -17.29 12.72
CA SER A 444 25.49 -18.00 13.83
C SER A 444 26.43 -19.00 14.51
N TRP A 445 27.26 -19.71 13.74
CA TRP A 445 28.30 -20.60 14.24
C TRP A 445 29.46 -19.89 14.97
N GLN A 446 29.77 -18.63 14.63
CA GLN A 446 30.83 -17.87 15.32
C GLN A 446 30.32 -17.13 16.56
N ILE A 447 29.04 -16.76 16.63
CA ILE A 447 28.42 -16.26 17.87
C ILE A 447 28.52 -17.31 18.99
N LEU A 448 28.36 -18.60 18.67
CA LEU A 448 28.59 -19.69 19.63
C LEU A 448 30.05 -19.78 20.10
N SER A 449 31.03 -19.49 19.22
CA SER A 449 32.44 -19.40 19.61
C SER A 449 32.70 -18.21 20.54
N ILE A 450 32.07 -17.05 20.31
CA ILE A 450 32.14 -15.89 21.20
C ILE A 450 31.49 -16.17 22.55
N GLN A 451 30.32 -16.82 22.60
CA GLN A 451 29.65 -17.22 23.84
C GLN A 451 30.61 -18.00 24.78
N ARG A 452 31.42 -18.91 24.22
CA ARG A 452 32.45 -19.65 24.96
C ARG A 452 33.63 -18.77 25.39
N ALA A 453 34.14 -17.88 24.52
CA ALA A 453 35.19 -16.92 24.89
C ALA A 453 34.72 -15.95 26.00
N MET A 454 33.43 -15.62 26.04
CA MET A 454 32.81 -14.75 27.05
C MET A 454 32.64 -15.46 28.40
N GLY A 455 32.67 -16.79 28.45
CA GLY A 455 32.61 -17.60 29.68
C GLY A 455 31.21 -18.08 30.07
N ASP A 456 30.24 -18.00 29.15
CA ASP A 456 28.86 -18.45 29.41
C ASP A 456 28.73 -19.98 29.20
N ASN A 457 28.41 -20.70 30.28
CA ASN A 457 28.36 -22.17 30.31
C ASN A 457 27.39 -22.76 29.26
N SER A 458 27.94 -23.47 28.28
CA SER A 458 27.17 -24.30 27.33
C SER A 458 27.98 -25.51 26.86
N SER A 459 27.30 -26.64 26.69
CA SER A 459 27.87 -27.97 26.41
C SER A 459 28.20 -28.20 24.93
N VAL A 460 28.96 -27.29 24.30
CA VAL A 460 29.25 -27.32 22.84
C VAL A 460 30.76 -27.40 22.54
N VAL A 461 31.13 -28.36 21.68
CA VAL A 461 32.51 -28.75 21.37
C VAL A 461 33.10 -27.90 20.23
N LYS A 462 33.36 -26.61 20.47
CA LYS A 462 34.13 -25.77 19.55
C LYS A 462 35.08 -24.83 20.30
N VAL A 463 36.34 -24.83 19.91
CA VAL A 463 37.39 -23.97 20.52
C VAL A 463 37.32 -22.58 19.86
N PRO A 464 37.25 -21.47 20.63
CA PRO A 464 37.31 -20.13 20.06
C PRO A 464 38.70 -19.87 19.46
N SER A 465 38.77 -18.99 18.45
CA SER A 465 40.06 -18.56 17.92
C SER A 465 40.82 -17.70 18.95
N GLN A 466 42.14 -17.69 18.89
CA GLN A 466 42.97 -16.87 19.78
C GLN A 466 42.56 -15.38 19.74
N LEU A 467 42.29 -14.84 18.56
CA LEU A 467 41.78 -13.47 18.37
C LEU A 467 40.41 -13.25 19.06
N PHE A 468 39.53 -14.25 19.03
CA PHE A 468 38.22 -14.16 19.71
C PHE A 468 38.36 -14.13 21.23
N VAL A 469 39.35 -14.84 21.77
CA VAL A 469 39.71 -14.77 23.20
C VAL A 469 40.30 -13.41 23.53
N GLU A 470 41.28 -12.93 22.76
CA GLU A 470 41.95 -11.63 22.98
C GLU A 470 40.98 -10.44 22.96
N ILE A 471 40.06 -10.37 22.00
CA ILE A 471 39.08 -9.25 21.95
C ILE A 471 37.98 -9.42 23.00
N ALA A 472 37.62 -10.66 23.40
CA ALA A 472 36.71 -10.89 24.54
C ALA A 472 37.36 -10.57 25.90
N GLU A 473 38.68 -10.78 26.03
CA GLU A 473 39.46 -10.34 27.19
C GLU A 473 39.64 -8.81 27.20
N LEU A 474 39.84 -8.18 26.05
CA LEU A 474 39.84 -6.72 25.91
C LEU A 474 38.49 -6.14 26.41
N TYR A 475 37.36 -6.72 25.98
CA TYR A 475 36.03 -6.36 26.47
C TYR A 475 35.88 -6.47 28.01
N LYS A 476 36.40 -7.56 28.60
CA LYS A 476 36.29 -7.83 30.06
C LYS A 476 37.22 -6.96 30.89
N ASN A 477 38.47 -6.79 30.45
CA ASN A 477 39.57 -6.26 31.27
C ASN A 477 39.89 -4.79 30.95
N ASN A 478 39.65 -4.32 29.73
CA ASN A 478 39.94 -2.96 29.30
C ASN A 478 38.84 -2.41 28.37
N ARG A 479 37.69 -2.12 28.99
CA ARG A 479 36.48 -1.73 28.28
C ARG A 479 36.64 -0.47 27.40
N LYS A 480 37.47 0.50 27.81
CA LYS A 480 37.70 1.74 27.06
C LYS A 480 38.34 1.47 25.70
N ASP A 481 39.35 0.61 25.65
CA ASP A 481 40.04 0.29 24.40
C ASP A 481 39.19 -0.62 23.49
N PHE A 482 38.32 -1.46 24.09
CA PHE A 482 37.30 -2.18 23.33
C PHE A 482 36.26 -1.23 22.71
N ASP A 483 35.75 -0.25 23.48
CA ASP A 483 34.73 0.69 22.99
C ASP A 483 35.30 1.59 21.87
N LEU A 484 36.58 2.00 21.96
CA LEU A 484 37.30 2.68 20.87
C LEU A 484 37.46 1.80 19.63
N LEU A 485 37.80 0.51 19.81
CA LEU A 485 37.90 -0.46 18.70
C LEU A 485 36.54 -0.67 18.01
N LEU A 486 35.45 -0.73 18.78
CA LEU A 486 34.09 -0.89 18.28
C LEU A 486 33.58 0.37 17.56
N GLN A 487 33.88 1.57 18.08
CA GLN A 487 33.59 2.83 17.39
C GLN A 487 34.31 2.91 16.03
N GLU A 488 35.58 2.53 15.97
CA GLU A 488 36.31 2.47 14.69
C GLU A 488 35.75 1.39 13.76
N ALA A 489 35.28 0.24 14.29
CA ALA A 489 34.63 -0.79 13.49
C ALA A 489 33.30 -0.31 12.85
N HIS A 490 32.47 0.44 13.60
CA HIS A 490 31.25 1.07 13.08
C HIS A 490 31.56 2.18 12.08
N ARG A 491 32.59 3.02 12.33
CA ARG A 491 33.06 4.05 11.39
C ARG A 491 33.50 3.45 10.06
N LEU A 492 34.19 2.30 10.09
CA LEU A 492 34.60 1.55 8.89
C LEU A 492 33.41 0.91 8.14
N CYS A 493 32.27 0.68 8.81
CA CYS A 493 31.02 0.22 8.19
C CYS A 493 30.14 1.37 7.67
N GLY A 494 30.42 2.61 8.07
CA GLY A 494 29.70 3.81 7.65
C GLY A 494 28.48 4.20 8.49
N ASP A 495 28.41 3.73 9.75
CA ASP A 495 27.36 4.14 10.71
C ASP A 495 27.85 5.34 11.55
N GLU A 496 27.21 6.51 11.41
CA GLU A 496 27.34 7.64 12.35
C GLU A 496 26.12 7.69 13.29
N SER A 497 26.39 7.69 14.60
CA SER A 497 25.41 7.40 15.65
C SER A 497 24.46 8.56 16.00
N LYS A 498 23.24 8.21 16.43
CA LYS A 498 22.48 8.98 17.43
C LYS A 498 21.99 8.05 18.53
N GLU A 499 22.60 8.15 19.71
CA GLU A 499 22.07 7.57 20.95
C GLU A 499 21.25 8.62 21.72
N GLY A 500 20.23 8.20 22.47
CA GLY A 500 19.33 9.12 23.18
C GLY A 500 18.17 8.46 23.93
N GLU A 501 18.49 7.74 25.01
CA GLU A 501 17.64 7.43 26.17
C GLU A 501 16.43 6.46 26.05
N GLN A 502 16.47 5.43 26.90
CA GLN A 502 15.34 4.56 27.27
C GLN A 502 14.52 5.18 28.42
N LYS A 503 13.25 4.75 28.61
CA LYS A 503 12.75 4.17 29.89
C LYS A 503 11.28 3.69 29.88
N VAL A 504 11.12 2.41 30.29
CA VAL A 504 10.12 1.86 31.25
C VAL A 504 8.62 1.76 30.88
N GLY A 505 8.09 0.54 31.08
CA GLY A 505 6.69 0.19 31.36
C GLY A 505 5.87 -0.22 30.13
N SER A 506 4.91 -1.15 30.16
CA SER A 506 4.48 -2.20 31.12
C SER A 506 3.14 -2.74 30.58
N ASP A 507 2.96 -4.06 30.61
CA ASP A 507 1.69 -4.81 30.61
C ASP A 507 0.70 -4.84 29.42
N SER A 508 0.12 -6.05 29.29
CA SER A 508 -1.19 -6.40 28.69
C SER A 508 -1.38 -6.25 27.15
N LYS A 509 -2.26 -7.00 26.48
CA LYS A 509 -2.77 -8.40 26.52
C LYS A 509 -3.94 -8.42 25.51
N LEU A 510 -4.01 -9.43 24.63
CA LEU A 510 -5.16 -9.82 23.77
C LEU A 510 -5.68 -8.75 22.76
N LEU A 511 -5.94 -8.98 21.47
CA LEU A 511 -6.39 -10.16 20.71
C LEU A 511 -7.88 -10.46 20.92
N THR A 512 -8.70 -9.93 20.02
CA THR A 512 -10.10 -10.34 19.79
C THR A 512 -10.12 -11.31 18.59
N THR A 513 -10.99 -12.31 18.61
CA THR A 513 -11.04 -13.37 17.58
C THR A 513 -12.31 -13.32 16.75
N GLU A 514 -12.15 -13.61 15.47
CA GLU A 514 -13.24 -14.00 14.57
C GLU A 514 -14.00 -15.21 15.12
N THR A 515 -15.26 -15.33 14.71
CA THR A 515 -15.87 -16.63 14.44
C THR A 515 -16.49 -16.59 13.02
N VAL A 516 -16.79 -17.76 12.46
CA VAL A 516 -17.44 -17.92 11.14
C VAL A 516 -18.70 -18.78 11.32
N SER A 517 -19.72 -18.58 10.49
CA SER A 517 -21.00 -19.32 10.54
C SER A 517 -21.04 -20.48 9.53
N PRO A 518 -21.84 -21.54 9.74
CA PRO A 518 -21.98 -22.67 8.81
C PRO A 518 -22.96 -22.39 7.65
N LYS A 519 -22.92 -23.26 6.63
CA LYS A 519 -23.83 -23.28 5.47
C LYS A 519 -25.13 -24.04 5.81
N HIS A 520 -26.23 -23.73 5.11
CA HIS A 520 -27.46 -24.52 5.07
C HIS A 520 -27.99 -24.64 3.64
N GLU A 521 -28.72 -25.73 3.37
CA GLU A 521 -29.31 -26.09 2.07
C GLU A 521 -30.66 -25.39 1.82
N ASP A 522 -31.07 -25.36 0.54
CA ASP A 522 -32.28 -24.65 0.09
C ASP A 522 -33.59 -25.30 0.57
N VAL A 523 -34.24 -24.65 1.54
CA VAL A 523 -35.65 -24.91 1.91
C VAL A 523 -36.42 -23.58 1.86
N LYS A 524 -37.38 -23.46 0.94
CA LYS A 524 -38.26 -22.28 0.88
C LYS A 524 -39.20 -22.27 2.09
N ALA A 525 -39.35 -21.11 2.72
CA ALA A 525 -40.14 -20.95 3.94
C ALA A 525 -41.63 -21.28 3.73
N SER A 526 -42.23 -21.93 4.72
CA SER A 526 -43.69 -22.03 4.88
C SER A 526 -44.26 -20.64 5.16
N LYS A 527 -45.28 -20.22 4.39
CA LYS A 527 -45.98 -18.95 4.61
C LYS A 527 -46.79 -19.03 5.92
N SER A 528 -46.49 -18.15 6.89
CA SER A 528 -47.51 -17.68 7.84
C SER A 528 -48.36 -16.61 7.14
N GLU A 529 -49.68 -16.63 7.31
CA GLU A 529 -50.59 -15.79 6.51
C GLU A 529 -50.52 -14.28 6.85
N ASP A 530 -49.96 -13.91 8.01
CA ASP A 530 -49.97 -12.53 8.54
C ASP A 530 -48.59 -11.82 8.58
N GLY A 531 -47.51 -12.46 8.11
CA GLY A 531 -46.15 -11.88 8.18
C GLY A 531 -45.67 -11.64 9.62
N VAL A 532 -46.18 -12.42 10.58
CA VAL A 532 -45.76 -12.44 12.00
C VAL A 532 -44.82 -13.62 12.21
N VAL A 533 -43.78 -13.43 13.03
CA VAL A 533 -42.89 -14.51 13.48
C VAL A 533 -43.68 -15.53 14.30
N ASP A 534 -43.70 -16.76 13.83
CA ASP A 534 -44.12 -17.93 14.60
C ASP A 534 -42.89 -18.47 15.36
N PHE A 535 -42.95 -18.46 16.69
CA PHE A 535 -41.89 -18.98 17.55
C PHE A 535 -42.06 -20.49 17.84
N GLU A 536 -43.26 -21.06 17.66
CA GLU A 536 -43.48 -22.50 17.78
C GLU A 536 -42.94 -23.25 16.54
N ASN A 537 -42.98 -22.61 15.37
CA ASN A 537 -42.48 -23.15 14.10
C ASN A 537 -41.58 -22.15 13.36
N ILE A 538 -40.36 -21.97 13.87
CA ILE A 538 -39.37 -21.02 13.35
C ILE A 538 -38.93 -21.40 11.92
N GLY A 539 -39.47 -20.68 10.95
CA GLY A 539 -39.16 -20.82 9.51
C GLY A 539 -37.81 -20.23 9.09
N TYR A 540 -37.62 -20.09 7.77
CA TYR A 540 -36.40 -19.51 7.19
C TYR A 540 -36.60 -18.03 6.82
N PHE A 541 -35.80 -17.15 7.42
CA PHE A 541 -35.99 -15.69 7.35
C PHE A 541 -34.94 -14.96 6.46
N ALA A 542 -34.16 -15.67 5.65
CA ALA A 542 -33.32 -14.97 4.67
C ALA A 542 -34.20 -14.24 3.64
N TYR A 543 -33.69 -13.14 3.09
CA TYR A 543 -34.46 -12.25 2.21
C TYR A 543 -35.77 -11.74 2.85
N THR A 544 -35.74 -11.42 4.14
CA THR A 544 -36.84 -10.73 4.83
C THR A 544 -36.35 -9.49 5.58
N LYS A 545 -37.24 -8.52 5.79
CA LYS A 545 -37.01 -7.31 6.60
C LYS A 545 -38.05 -7.20 7.70
N PRO A 546 -37.67 -6.99 8.98
CA PRO A 546 -38.63 -6.73 10.04
C PRO A 546 -39.14 -5.29 9.95
N VAL A 547 -40.40 -5.10 10.31
CA VAL A 547 -41.12 -3.82 10.18
C VAL A 547 -41.61 -3.29 11.53
N LEU A 548 -41.83 -4.20 12.50
CA LEU A 548 -42.33 -3.86 13.83
C LEU A 548 -41.92 -4.93 14.84
N VAL A 549 -41.58 -4.50 16.05
CA VAL A 549 -41.46 -5.34 17.25
C VAL A 549 -42.42 -4.80 18.30
N SER A 550 -43.13 -5.70 18.97
CA SER A 550 -43.85 -5.39 20.19
C SER A 550 -43.53 -6.41 21.28
N TYR A 551 -43.44 -5.93 22.52
CA TYR A 551 -43.15 -6.70 23.72
C TYR A 551 -44.10 -6.24 24.83
N PHE A 552 -44.95 -7.14 25.33
CA PHE A 552 -46.10 -6.86 26.22
C PHE A 552 -46.99 -5.68 25.74
N GLY A 553 -47.13 -5.50 24.42
CA GLY A 553 -47.92 -4.43 23.81
C GLY A 553 -47.20 -3.07 23.71
N GLU A 554 -46.01 -2.90 24.27
CA GLU A 554 -45.13 -1.78 23.94
C GLU A 554 -44.53 -2.00 22.55
N ILE A 555 -44.53 -0.98 21.68
CA ILE A 555 -44.10 -1.12 20.28
C ILE A 555 -42.81 -0.33 20.06
N ASP A 556 -41.76 -1.01 19.57
CA ASP A 556 -40.56 -0.36 19.06
C ASP A 556 -40.71 -0.16 17.54
N THR A 557 -40.80 1.11 17.14
CA THR A 557 -40.89 1.54 15.72
C THR A 557 -39.54 1.89 15.11
N ASN A 558 -38.43 1.84 15.86
CA ASN A 558 -37.10 2.17 15.36
C ASN A 558 -36.34 0.91 14.90
N ILE A 559 -37.08 -0.01 14.28
CA ILE A 559 -36.62 -1.30 13.79
C ILE A 559 -36.36 -1.21 12.28
N SER A 560 -35.09 -1.23 11.88
CA SER A 560 -34.70 -1.16 10.45
C SER A 560 -34.14 -2.48 9.91
N SER A 561 -33.71 -3.36 10.82
CA SER A 561 -33.01 -4.61 10.53
C SER A 561 -33.26 -5.66 11.62
N TRP A 562 -33.04 -6.94 11.31
CA TRP A 562 -33.10 -8.02 12.30
C TRP A 562 -32.14 -7.83 13.48
N ARG A 563 -31.04 -7.09 13.31
CA ARG A 563 -30.14 -6.74 14.40
C ARG A 563 -30.79 -5.76 15.40
N ASP A 564 -31.64 -4.86 14.92
CA ASP A 564 -32.35 -3.91 15.76
C ASP A 564 -33.48 -4.62 16.52
N VAL A 565 -34.16 -5.59 15.89
CA VAL A 565 -35.08 -6.54 16.55
C VAL A 565 -34.40 -7.23 17.72
N PHE A 566 -33.23 -7.83 17.46
CA PHE A 566 -32.49 -8.56 18.50
C PHE A 566 -32.09 -7.64 19.66
N LYS A 567 -31.65 -6.42 19.36
CA LYS A 567 -31.32 -5.41 20.37
C LYS A 567 -32.53 -5.06 21.22
N SER A 568 -33.67 -4.79 20.57
CA SER A 568 -34.89 -4.31 21.20
C SER A 568 -35.46 -5.35 22.17
N VAL A 569 -35.73 -6.57 21.68
CA VAL A 569 -36.29 -7.65 22.51
C VAL A 569 -35.34 -8.07 23.63
N LEU A 570 -34.02 -8.19 23.35
CA LEU A 570 -33.05 -8.55 24.39
C LEU A 570 -32.89 -7.43 25.44
N LYS A 571 -33.06 -6.16 25.07
CA LYS A 571 -33.10 -5.07 26.06
C LYS A 571 -34.31 -5.22 26.97
N SER A 572 -35.52 -5.34 26.42
CA SER A 572 -36.74 -5.47 27.24
C SER A 572 -36.68 -6.68 28.18
N LEU A 573 -36.19 -7.83 27.70
CA LEU A 573 -35.96 -9.01 28.53
C LEU A 573 -34.87 -8.81 29.60
N LEU A 574 -33.84 -8.02 29.33
CA LEU A 574 -32.79 -7.69 30.30
C LEU A 574 -33.30 -6.73 31.39
N ASP A 575 -34.22 -5.84 31.05
CA ASP A 575 -34.83 -4.88 31.98
C ASP A 575 -35.83 -5.56 32.92
N ASP A 576 -36.68 -6.46 32.41
CA ASP A 576 -37.68 -7.20 33.20
C ASP A 576 -37.10 -8.43 33.93
N TYR A 577 -36.21 -9.18 33.28
CA TYR A 577 -35.65 -10.43 33.79
C TYR A 577 -34.11 -10.36 34.00
N PRO A 578 -33.55 -9.31 34.63
CA PRO A 578 -32.09 -9.13 34.76
C PRO A 578 -31.42 -10.28 35.52
N LYS A 579 -32.14 -10.95 36.42
CA LYS A 579 -31.62 -12.12 37.17
C LYS A 579 -31.52 -13.40 36.32
N VAL A 580 -32.28 -13.48 35.24
CA VAL A 580 -32.24 -14.61 34.29
C VAL A 580 -31.23 -14.30 33.18
N ILE A 581 -31.31 -13.13 32.54
CA ILE A 581 -30.49 -12.77 31.38
C ILE A 581 -29.03 -12.47 31.75
N ARG A 582 -28.75 -11.75 32.86
CA ARG A 582 -27.37 -11.34 33.20
C ARG A 582 -26.41 -12.51 33.44
N PRO A 583 -26.80 -13.63 34.09
CA PRO A 583 -25.96 -14.82 34.18
C PRO A 583 -25.70 -15.52 32.84
N LEU A 584 -26.59 -15.42 31.85
CA LEU A 584 -26.36 -16.05 30.53
C LEU A 584 -25.12 -15.47 29.84
N ALA A 585 -24.86 -14.17 30.03
CA ALA A 585 -23.68 -13.47 29.52
C ALA A 585 -22.35 -13.89 30.16
N ASP A 586 -22.41 -14.74 31.20
CA ASP A 586 -21.26 -15.33 31.88
C ASP A 586 -21.12 -16.84 31.57
N LEU A 587 -22.05 -17.44 30.81
CA LEU A 587 -22.09 -18.86 30.44
C LEU A 587 -21.63 -19.08 28.99
N SER A 588 -20.58 -19.89 28.80
CA SER A 588 -19.97 -20.15 27.48
C SER A 588 -20.87 -20.85 26.45
N ILE A 589 -22.00 -21.42 26.88
CA ILE A 589 -22.98 -22.05 25.98
C ILE A 589 -23.78 -21.03 25.16
N TYR A 590 -23.95 -19.79 25.65
CA TYR A 590 -24.66 -18.73 24.94
C TYR A 590 -23.67 -17.89 24.12
N THR A 591 -23.16 -18.45 23.03
CA THR A 591 -22.15 -17.79 22.16
C THR A 591 -22.61 -16.48 21.52
N TYR A 592 -23.89 -16.14 21.66
CA TYR A 592 -24.53 -14.92 21.19
C TYR A 592 -24.67 -13.82 22.25
N LEU A 593 -24.27 -14.07 23.51
CA LEU A 593 -24.51 -13.19 24.66
C LEU A 593 -23.33 -13.28 25.64
N THR A 594 -22.62 -12.18 25.90
CA THR A 594 -21.35 -12.20 26.65
C THR A 594 -21.02 -10.87 27.31
N ARG A 595 -20.24 -10.88 28.38
CA ARG A 595 -19.56 -9.69 28.93
C ARG A 595 -18.23 -9.36 28.25
N ARG A 596 -17.68 -10.29 27.47
CA ARG A 596 -16.36 -10.18 26.82
C ARG A 596 -16.50 -9.76 25.36
N VAL A 597 -16.45 -8.45 25.12
CA VAL A 597 -16.54 -7.81 23.80
C VAL A 597 -15.61 -8.47 22.78
N GLU A 598 -14.42 -8.89 23.23
CA GLU A 598 -13.37 -9.56 22.45
C GLU A 598 -13.75 -10.93 21.85
N THR A 599 -14.85 -11.52 22.30
CA THR A 599 -15.34 -12.83 21.83
C THR A 599 -16.38 -12.74 20.70
N LEU A 600 -16.83 -11.53 20.36
CA LEU A 600 -17.86 -11.27 19.36
C LEU A 600 -17.24 -10.73 18.06
N ARG A 601 -17.75 -11.18 16.90
CA ARG A 601 -17.37 -10.68 15.57
C ARG A 601 -17.80 -9.23 15.39
N ARG A 602 -19.02 -8.91 15.85
CA ARG A 602 -19.61 -7.58 15.75
C ARG A 602 -20.41 -7.28 17.02
N PRO A 603 -19.76 -6.83 18.10
CA PRO A 603 -20.41 -6.62 19.39
C PRO A 603 -21.56 -5.60 19.30
N LEU A 604 -22.73 -6.01 19.77
CA LEU A 604 -23.94 -5.21 19.90
C LEU A 604 -24.15 -4.90 21.38
N PHE A 605 -23.87 -3.66 21.81
CA PHE A 605 -24.10 -3.24 23.19
C PHE A 605 -25.61 -3.16 23.49
N ILE A 606 -26.03 -3.83 24.57
CA ILE A 606 -27.39 -3.79 25.09
C ILE A 606 -27.44 -2.78 26.25
N GLU A 607 -27.08 -3.21 27.47
CA GLU A 607 -27.03 -2.41 28.69
C GLU A 607 -26.06 -3.09 29.70
N ASP A 608 -25.60 -2.38 30.75
CA ASP A 608 -24.85 -2.93 31.90
C ASP A 608 -23.66 -3.88 31.59
N GLY A 609 -22.93 -3.58 30.50
CA GLY A 609 -21.78 -4.37 30.07
C GLY A 609 -22.13 -5.75 29.51
N VAL A 610 -23.39 -5.95 29.12
CA VAL A 610 -23.88 -7.11 28.38
C VAL A 610 -23.86 -6.80 26.88
N TYR A 611 -23.22 -7.67 26.11
CA TYR A 611 -23.08 -7.54 24.66
C TYR A 611 -23.65 -8.77 23.95
N ALA A 612 -24.29 -8.55 22.82
CA ALA A 612 -24.81 -9.60 21.95
C ALA A 612 -24.03 -9.69 20.63
N GLU A 613 -24.03 -10.85 19.97
CA GLU A 613 -23.43 -10.99 18.62
C GLU A 613 -24.32 -10.31 17.57
N GLY A 614 -23.81 -9.25 16.94
CA GLY A 614 -24.49 -8.49 15.89
C GLY A 614 -24.16 -8.94 14.46
N ASN A 615 -23.36 -9.99 14.27
CA ASN A 615 -23.10 -10.63 12.97
C ASN A 615 -23.79 -12.00 12.87
N GLN A 616 -25.12 -11.98 12.91
CA GLN A 616 -25.98 -13.16 12.76
C GLN A 616 -26.92 -13.01 11.56
N ASN A 617 -27.41 -14.13 11.02
CA ASN A 617 -28.48 -14.12 10.03
C ASN A 617 -29.85 -13.97 10.73
N ALA A 618 -30.89 -13.63 9.95
CA ALA A 618 -32.23 -13.37 10.46
C ALA A 618 -32.85 -14.56 11.21
N THR A 619 -32.72 -15.78 10.66
CA THR A 619 -33.25 -17.01 11.26
C THR A 619 -32.63 -17.30 12.62
N GLU A 620 -31.31 -17.15 12.74
CA GLU A 620 -30.58 -17.36 14.00
C GLU A 620 -30.97 -16.32 15.06
N ILE A 621 -31.23 -15.07 14.65
CA ILE A 621 -31.74 -14.03 15.56
C ILE A 621 -33.11 -14.43 16.13
N VAL A 622 -34.05 -14.85 15.27
CA VAL A 622 -35.39 -15.31 15.72
C VAL A 622 -35.25 -16.52 16.65
N ARG A 623 -34.39 -17.48 16.31
CA ARG A 623 -34.10 -18.66 17.14
C ARG A 623 -33.54 -18.30 18.51
N HIS A 624 -32.63 -17.33 18.58
CA HIS A 624 -32.10 -16.85 19.87
C HIS A 624 -33.14 -16.07 20.68
N ILE A 625 -34.06 -15.35 20.04
CA ILE A 625 -35.16 -14.68 20.73
C ILE A 625 -36.08 -15.71 21.38
N GLY A 626 -36.57 -16.71 20.62
CA GLY A 626 -37.44 -17.77 21.17
C GLY A 626 -36.82 -18.45 22.39
N GLN A 627 -35.54 -18.85 22.29
CA GLN A 627 -34.78 -19.42 23.41
C GLN A 627 -34.71 -18.51 24.65
N LEU A 628 -34.65 -17.19 24.48
CA LEU A 628 -34.64 -16.24 25.59
C LEU A 628 -36.03 -16.07 26.21
N LEU A 629 -37.11 -16.14 25.42
CA LEU A 629 -38.49 -16.12 25.90
C LEU A 629 -38.78 -17.37 26.75
N ASP A 630 -38.36 -18.56 26.29
CA ASP A 630 -38.46 -19.81 27.03
C ASP A 630 -37.76 -19.74 28.41
N LEU A 631 -36.53 -19.21 28.43
CA LEU A 631 -35.73 -19.07 29.65
C LEU A 631 -36.34 -18.05 30.64
N CYS A 632 -37.01 -17.02 30.12
CA CYS A 632 -37.71 -16.02 30.93
C CYS A 632 -39.15 -16.42 31.30
N TYR A 633 -39.67 -17.55 30.78
CA TYR A 633 -41.08 -17.95 30.90
C TYR A 633 -42.05 -16.85 30.41
N VAL A 634 -41.75 -16.27 29.25
CA VAL A 634 -42.62 -15.29 28.56
C VAL A 634 -43.39 -16.01 27.46
N ASP A 635 -44.71 -16.07 27.58
CA ASP A 635 -45.57 -16.66 26.55
C ASP A 635 -45.44 -15.89 25.23
N TYR A 636 -45.27 -16.62 24.11
CA TYR A 636 -44.95 -16.04 22.80
C TYR A 636 -45.98 -15.00 22.29
N GLU A 637 -47.24 -15.09 22.72
CA GLU A 637 -48.28 -14.10 22.42
C GLU A 637 -47.94 -12.68 22.90
N ASN A 638 -47.06 -12.55 23.90
CA ASN A 638 -46.60 -11.26 24.42
C ASN A 638 -45.48 -10.64 23.58
N VAL A 639 -44.96 -11.32 22.55
CA VAL A 639 -43.88 -10.80 21.69
C VAL A 639 -44.25 -10.92 20.21
N ILE A 640 -44.64 -9.81 19.61
CA ILE A 640 -45.09 -9.75 18.21
C ILE A 640 -43.98 -9.13 17.35
N ILE A 641 -43.38 -9.93 16.46
CA ILE A 641 -42.42 -9.43 15.47
C ILE A 641 -43.05 -9.57 14.08
N ARG A 642 -43.21 -8.46 13.36
CA ARG A 642 -43.71 -8.45 11.96
C ARG A 642 -42.56 -8.27 10.97
N TYR A 643 -42.63 -8.97 9.85
CA TYR A 643 -41.65 -8.95 8.78
C TYR A 643 -42.29 -9.07 7.40
N VAL A 644 -41.57 -8.65 6.36
CA VAL A 644 -41.97 -8.77 4.95
C VAL A 644 -40.86 -9.43 4.11
N PRO A 645 -41.20 -10.21 3.07
CA PRO A 645 -40.21 -10.73 2.10
C PRO A 645 -39.60 -9.61 1.24
N LEU A 646 -38.35 -9.76 0.85
CA LEU A 646 -37.63 -8.85 -0.06
C LEU A 646 -37.89 -9.16 -1.55
N GLU A 647 -38.50 -10.30 -1.88
CA GLU A 647 -38.91 -10.63 -3.26
C GLU A 647 -40.24 -9.95 -3.68
N GLU A 648 -40.92 -9.24 -2.76
CA GLU A 648 -42.22 -8.57 -3.04
C GLU A 648 -42.07 -7.06 -3.34
N GLU A 649 -40.86 -6.55 -3.60
CA GLU A 649 -40.68 -5.15 -4.06
C GLU A 649 -41.29 -4.88 -5.46
N GLU A 650 -41.52 -5.90 -6.31
CA GLU A 650 -42.27 -5.75 -7.58
C GLU A 650 -43.81 -5.70 -7.41
N ASN A 651 -44.36 -5.86 -6.19
CA ASN A 651 -45.81 -5.70 -5.92
C ASN A 651 -46.15 -4.69 -4.81
N LEU A 652 -45.17 -3.92 -4.31
CA LEU A 652 -45.38 -2.83 -3.34
C LEU A 652 -45.68 -1.46 -3.99
N GLU A 653 -46.24 -1.45 -5.20
CA GLU A 653 -46.67 -0.24 -5.92
C GLU A 653 -47.83 0.52 -5.21
N GLU A 654 -48.52 -0.07 -4.23
CA GLU A 654 -49.75 0.51 -3.64
C GLU A 654 -49.63 1.12 -2.23
N THR A 655 -48.50 1.03 -1.50
CA THR A 655 -48.44 1.54 -0.11
C THR A 655 -47.74 2.90 0.07
N ASN A 656 -46.93 3.36 -0.89
CA ASN A 656 -46.28 4.68 -0.79
C ASN A 656 -47.20 5.82 -1.26
N VAL A 657 -48.47 5.81 -0.81
CA VAL A 657 -49.48 6.81 -1.18
C VAL A 657 -49.27 8.06 -0.35
N GLY A 658 -48.51 9.01 -0.91
CA GLY A 658 -48.25 10.30 -0.29
C GLY A 658 -49.51 10.97 0.25
N LYS A 659 -49.44 11.44 1.49
CA LYS A 659 -50.58 12.05 2.19
C LYS A 659 -50.60 13.54 1.88
N LYS A 660 -51.76 14.06 1.49
CA LYS A 660 -52.00 15.50 1.42
C LYS A 660 -52.64 15.91 2.73
N ALA A 661 -52.17 17.01 3.33
CA ALA A 661 -52.71 17.46 4.60
C ALA A 661 -54.16 17.97 4.40
N GLU A 662 -55.10 17.35 5.11
CA GLU A 662 -56.48 17.83 5.15
C GLU A 662 -56.62 18.93 6.21
N PRO A 663 -57.28 20.07 5.92
CA PRO A 663 -57.50 21.12 6.89
C PRO A 663 -58.59 20.69 7.90
N VAL A 664 -58.19 20.02 8.98
CA VAL A 664 -59.10 19.61 10.05
C VAL A 664 -59.53 20.84 10.85
N VAL A 665 -60.78 21.27 10.67
CA VAL A 665 -61.38 22.37 11.45
C VAL A 665 -61.80 21.84 12.83
N ILE A 666 -60.86 21.81 13.76
CA ILE A 666 -61.11 21.41 15.16
C ILE A 666 -61.69 22.60 15.93
N VAL A 667 -62.87 22.41 16.54
CA VAL A 667 -63.43 23.38 17.50
C VAL A 667 -62.64 23.28 18.81
N LEU A 668 -61.77 24.25 19.06
CA LEU A 668 -60.97 24.34 20.28
C LEU A 668 -61.76 24.99 21.41
N SER A 669 -61.74 24.38 22.60
CA SER A 669 -62.24 25.00 23.82
C SER A 669 -61.24 26.04 24.37
N GLU A 670 -61.71 26.91 25.26
CA GLU A 670 -60.82 27.84 25.97
C GLU A 670 -59.74 27.09 26.78
N THR A 671 -60.09 25.94 27.37
CA THR A 671 -59.15 25.08 28.10
C THR A 671 -58.08 24.49 27.18
N ASP A 672 -58.42 24.09 25.94
CA ASP A 672 -57.44 23.61 24.94
C ASP A 672 -56.42 24.72 24.61
N GLN A 673 -56.87 25.97 24.47
CA GLN A 673 -56.00 27.12 24.19
C GLN A 673 -55.10 27.48 25.38
N ARG A 674 -55.65 27.49 26.60
CA ARG A 674 -54.90 27.72 27.85
C ARG A 674 -53.82 26.65 28.07
N LEU A 675 -54.11 25.38 27.77
CA LEU A 675 -53.13 24.29 27.81
C LEU A 675 -52.02 24.47 26.76
N TYR A 676 -52.37 24.80 25.51
CA TYR A 676 -51.40 25.05 24.46
C TYR A 676 -50.40 26.17 24.83
N GLU A 677 -50.87 27.28 25.40
CA GLU A 677 -49.99 28.38 25.81
C GLU A 677 -49.06 28.01 26.98
N ILE A 678 -49.48 27.11 27.90
CA ILE A 678 -48.58 26.57 28.93
C ILE A 678 -47.45 25.74 28.29
N ILE A 679 -47.77 24.89 27.29
CA ILE A 679 -46.77 24.10 26.55
C ILE A 679 -45.79 25.03 25.82
N LYS A 680 -46.32 26.01 25.08
CA LYS A 680 -45.54 26.95 24.26
C LYS A 680 -44.53 27.76 25.08
N GLU A 681 -44.93 28.25 26.26
CA GLU A 681 -44.08 29.05 27.15
C GLU A 681 -43.07 28.20 27.93
N ASN A 682 -43.52 27.10 28.56
CA ASN A 682 -42.75 26.35 29.56
C ASN A 682 -42.03 25.12 29.00
N TYR A 683 -42.47 24.59 27.85
CA TYR A 683 -41.96 23.35 27.25
C TYR A 683 -41.45 23.58 25.81
N LYS A 684 -40.55 24.56 25.65
CA LYS A 684 -39.97 24.96 24.36
C LYS A 684 -39.29 23.83 23.57
N SER A 685 -38.81 22.79 24.24
CA SER A 685 -38.21 21.59 23.64
C SER A 685 -39.15 20.38 23.61
N GLY A 686 -40.46 20.61 23.77
CA GLY A 686 -41.53 19.62 23.81
C GLY A 686 -41.83 19.06 25.20
N PHE A 687 -43.11 18.73 25.43
CA PHE A 687 -43.66 18.14 26.64
C PHE A 687 -43.77 16.62 26.51
N LEU A 688 -43.04 15.87 27.33
CA LEU A 688 -43.14 14.41 27.38
C LEU A 688 -44.29 14.01 28.32
N ALA A 689 -45.26 13.23 27.82
CA ALA A 689 -46.34 12.71 28.63
C ALA A 689 -45.82 11.80 29.77
N GLY A 690 -46.42 11.92 30.96
CA GLY A 690 -46.05 11.11 32.11
C GLY A 690 -46.49 11.72 33.44
N ALA A 691 -46.72 10.88 34.45
CA ALA A 691 -47.37 11.26 35.71
C ALA A 691 -46.72 12.46 36.43
N ILE A 692 -45.39 12.60 36.36
CA ILE A 692 -44.65 13.74 36.95
C ILE A 692 -44.91 15.03 36.15
N ASN A 693 -44.94 14.96 34.83
CA ASN A 693 -45.14 16.12 33.97
C ASN A 693 -46.61 16.58 33.95
N TYR A 694 -47.57 15.67 34.09
CA TYR A 694 -48.98 16.03 34.32
C TYR A 694 -49.20 16.75 35.66
N LYS A 695 -48.46 16.40 36.72
CA LYS A 695 -48.48 17.19 37.97
C LYS A 695 -47.90 18.59 37.78
N LYS A 696 -46.84 18.74 36.98
CA LYS A 696 -46.26 20.04 36.64
C LYS A 696 -47.19 20.90 35.79
N ILE A 697 -47.83 20.35 34.75
CA ILE A 697 -48.74 21.14 33.89
C ILE A 697 -49.97 21.62 34.66
N LYS A 698 -50.52 20.80 35.57
CA LYS A 698 -51.60 21.21 36.48
C LYS A 698 -51.18 22.38 37.37
N ARG A 699 -50.00 22.28 37.99
CA ARG A 699 -49.41 23.38 38.79
C ARG A 699 -49.17 24.64 37.95
N TYR A 700 -48.62 24.53 36.75
CA TYR A 700 -48.41 25.71 35.88
C TYR A 700 -49.73 26.32 35.39
N TYR A 701 -50.79 25.53 35.22
CA TYR A 701 -52.13 26.02 34.94
C TYR A 701 -52.68 26.82 36.12
N GLU A 702 -52.58 26.28 37.33
CA GLU A 702 -53.00 26.95 38.57
C GLU A 702 -52.20 28.24 38.84
N GLU A 703 -50.87 28.20 38.70
CA GLU A 703 -49.99 29.38 38.85
C GLU A 703 -50.27 30.48 37.81
N LYS A 704 -50.68 30.12 36.58
CA LYS A 704 -50.92 31.08 35.49
C LYS A 704 -52.34 31.63 35.45
N TYR A 705 -53.34 30.80 35.75
CA TYR A 705 -54.76 31.14 35.62
C TYR A 705 -55.50 31.30 36.96
N SER A 706 -54.84 31.00 38.09
CA SER A 706 -55.43 31.04 39.45
C SER A 706 -56.65 30.12 39.63
N GLU A 707 -56.71 29.05 38.84
CA GLU A 707 -57.80 28.06 38.81
C GLU A 707 -57.19 26.65 38.78
N GLU A 708 -57.72 25.70 39.55
CA GLU A 708 -57.30 24.29 39.46
C GLU A 708 -57.78 23.69 38.13
N LEU A 709 -56.91 22.95 37.42
CA LEU A 709 -57.25 22.30 36.15
C LEU A 709 -58.10 21.03 36.39
N PRO A 710 -59.41 21.03 36.07
CA PRO A 710 -60.32 19.95 36.48
C PRO A 710 -60.33 18.76 35.52
N LEU A 711 -59.20 18.50 34.84
CA LEU A 711 -59.06 17.45 33.84
C LEU A 711 -58.22 16.28 34.36
N THR A 712 -58.60 15.06 33.99
CA THR A 712 -57.77 13.84 34.10
C THR A 712 -56.53 13.92 33.20
N ASN A 713 -55.57 13.00 33.37
CA ASN A 713 -54.35 13.00 32.55
C ASN A 713 -54.69 12.64 31.09
N GLU A 714 -55.71 11.80 30.92
CA GLU A 714 -56.27 11.31 29.67
C GLU A 714 -56.98 12.44 28.92
N GLU A 715 -57.77 13.27 29.61
CA GLU A 715 -58.39 14.46 29.02
C GLU A 715 -57.35 15.54 28.64
N ILE A 716 -56.29 15.71 29.45
CA ILE A 716 -55.14 16.57 29.07
C ILE A 716 -54.48 16.02 27.80
N LYS A 717 -54.28 14.70 27.70
CA LYS A 717 -53.72 14.06 26.49
C LYS A 717 -54.58 14.37 25.26
N VAL A 718 -55.90 14.14 25.34
CA VAL A 718 -56.87 14.46 24.28
C VAL A 718 -56.85 15.95 23.90
N SER A 719 -56.64 16.85 24.85
CA SER A 719 -56.50 18.29 24.58
C SER A 719 -55.20 18.62 23.83
N LEU A 720 -54.08 18.01 24.22
CA LEU A 720 -52.78 18.19 23.58
C LEU A 720 -52.72 17.59 22.18
N ASP A 721 -53.36 16.44 21.94
CA ASP A 721 -53.47 15.81 20.60
C ASP A 721 -54.23 16.70 19.59
N LYS A 722 -55.12 17.62 20.05
CA LYS A 722 -55.79 18.60 19.17
C LYS A 722 -54.92 19.80 18.80
N THR A 723 -54.01 20.22 19.69
CA THR A 723 -53.36 21.54 19.63
C THR A 723 -51.86 21.47 19.28
N CYS A 724 -51.18 20.45 19.78
CA CYS A 724 -49.74 20.24 19.63
C CYS A 724 -49.41 19.18 18.57
N LEU A 725 -48.17 19.20 18.08
CA LEU A 725 -47.62 18.12 17.26
C LEU A 725 -47.15 16.98 18.18
N ASN A 726 -47.71 15.78 18.03
CA ASN A 726 -47.32 14.59 18.78
C ASN A 726 -46.34 13.75 17.96
N VAL A 727 -45.15 13.48 18.52
CA VAL A 727 -44.14 12.55 17.99
C VAL A 727 -43.66 11.68 19.16
N GLU A 728 -43.83 10.36 19.04
CA GLU A 728 -43.36 9.37 20.02
C GLU A 728 -43.78 9.69 21.47
N GLY A 729 -45.02 10.17 21.67
CA GLY A 729 -45.57 10.50 22.99
C GLY A 729 -45.14 11.86 23.56
N LYS A 730 -44.44 12.67 22.75
CA LYS A 730 -43.95 14.01 23.11
C LYS A 730 -44.63 15.09 22.26
N TYR A 731 -45.14 16.11 22.93
CA TYR A 731 -46.00 17.16 22.37
C TYR A 731 -45.24 18.47 22.17
N TYR A 732 -45.31 19.03 20.98
CA TYR A 732 -44.62 20.27 20.61
C TYR A 732 -45.61 21.36 20.19
N ALA A 733 -45.46 22.57 20.72
CA ALA A 733 -46.18 23.74 20.22
C ALA A 733 -45.54 24.17 18.89
N ALA A 734 -46.30 24.06 17.78
CA ALA A 734 -45.79 24.34 16.43
C ALA A 734 -45.19 25.76 16.32
N ALA A 735 -45.85 26.77 16.90
CA ALA A 735 -45.39 28.15 16.95
C ALA A 735 -44.09 28.37 17.76
N SER A 736 -43.64 27.39 18.55
CA SER A 736 -42.35 27.45 19.26
C SER A 736 -41.20 26.84 18.45
N LEU A 737 -41.49 25.95 17.49
CA LEU A 737 -40.49 25.12 16.79
C LEU A 737 -39.66 25.89 15.77
N MET A 738 -40.26 26.80 15.00
CA MET A 738 -39.60 27.54 13.93
C MET A 738 -40.03 29.01 13.99
N GLU A 739 -39.09 29.92 13.76
CA GLU A 739 -39.37 31.36 13.69
C GLU A 739 -39.83 31.74 12.28
N ASP A 740 -40.70 32.75 12.13
CA ASP A 740 -41.33 33.10 10.84
C ASP A 740 -40.30 33.33 9.71
N LYS A 741 -39.18 34.00 10.01
CA LYS A 741 -38.09 34.23 9.05
C LYS A 741 -37.36 32.96 8.60
N LEU A 742 -37.29 31.95 9.48
CA LEU A 742 -36.72 30.64 9.14
C LEU A 742 -37.73 29.82 8.34
N LYS A 743 -39.02 29.90 8.71
CA LYS A 743 -40.13 29.28 7.97
C LYS A 743 -40.21 29.78 6.52
N GLU A 744 -40.06 31.09 6.30
CA GLU A 744 -39.99 31.67 4.94
C GLU A 744 -38.81 31.09 4.13
N ARG A 745 -37.61 31.01 4.72
CA ARG A 745 -36.43 30.45 4.04
C ARG A 745 -36.55 28.97 3.73
N VAL A 746 -37.12 28.18 4.65
CA VAL A 746 -37.40 26.75 4.43
C VAL A 746 -38.45 26.57 3.32
N LEU A 747 -39.49 27.42 3.28
CA LEU A 747 -40.49 27.39 2.21
C LEU A 747 -39.86 27.68 0.84
N VAL A 748 -39.02 28.72 0.71
CA VAL A 748 -38.32 29.04 -0.55
C VAL A 748 -37.46 27.86 -1.03
N PHE A 749 -36.71 27.22 -0.12
CA PHE A 749 -35.90 26.03 -0.47
C PHE A 749 -36.75 24.84 -0.94
N ILE A 750 -37.90 24.60 -0.31
CA ILE A 750 -38.87 23.58 -0.74
C ILE A 750 -39.44 23.94 -2.12
N GLU A 751 -39.81 25.20 -2.35
CA GLU A 751 -40.35 25.69 -3.63
C GLU A 751 -39.33 25.53 -4.76
N GLU A 752 -38.07 25.94 -4.56
CA GLU A 752 -36.99 25.80 -5.53
C GLU A 752 -36.67 24.33 -5.85
N GLY A 753 -36.58 23.47 -4.82
CA GLY A 753 -36.30 22.05 -4.99
C GLY A 753 -37.43 21.28 -5.66
N VAL A 754 -38.68 21.53 -5.27
CA VAL A 754 -39.87 20.94 -5.91
C VAL A 754 -40.06 21.47 -7.34
N ALA A 755 -39.72 22.73 -7.63
CA ALA A 755 -39.75 23.25 -9.00
C ALA A 755 -38.67 22.64 -9.91
N SER A 756 -37.51 22.31 -9.35
CA SER A 756 -36.36 21.78 -10.11
C SER A 756 -36.45 20.26 -10.32
N ASN A 757 -36.77 19.51 -9.27
CA ASN A 757 -36.67 18.04 -9.23
C ASN A 757 -38.01 17.34 -8.95
N GLY A 758 -39.08 18.08 -8.66
CA GLY A 758 -40.40 17.54 -8.27
C GLY A 758 -40.55 17.17 -6.78
N TYR A 759 -39.43 17.00 -6.07
CA TYR A 759 -39.38 16.60 -4.65
C TYR A 759 -38.15 17.17 -3.92
N VAL A 760 -38.16 17.07 -2.59
CA VAL A 760 -37.06 17.41 -1.67
C VAL A 760 -37.03 16.42 -0.51
N TYR A 761 -35.88 15.82 -0.18
CA TYR A 761 -35.73 14.96 1.02
C TYR A 761 -35.73 15.79 2.31
N TYR A 762 -36.35 15.27 3.39
CA TYR A 762 -36.34 15.95 4.69
C TYR A 762 -34.92 16.15 5.22
N ARG A 763 -34.04 15.16 5.01
CA ARG A 763 -32.62 15.26 5.33
C ARG A 763 -31.93 16.46 4.69
N ASN A 764 -32.14 16.73 3.40
CA ASN A 764 -31.50 17.88 2.73
C ASN A 764 -31.96 19.22 3.32
N ILE A 765 -33.21 19.31 3.82
CA ILE A 765 -33.70 20.48 4.57
C ILE A 765 -32.97 20.59 5.92
N ILE A 766 -32.81 19.48 6.65
CA ILE A 766 -32.05 19.46 7.92
C ILE A 766 -30.59 19.81 7.70
N GLU A 767 -29.93 19.31 6.66
CA GLU A 767 -28.53 19.61 6.37
C GLU A 767 -28.33 21.09 5.98
N GLN A 768 -29.19 21.62 5.11
CA GLN A 768 -29.11 23.01 4.64
C GLN A 768 -29.38 24.06 5.75
N PHE A 769 -30.27 23.77 6.69
CA PHE A 769 -30.66 24.70 7.76
C PHE A 769 -30.23 24.21 9.16
N GLY A 770 -29.29 23.27 9.25
CA GLY A 770 -29.09 22.41 10.42
C GLY A 770 -28.86 23.14 11.73
N TYR A 771 -28.01 24.17 11.77
CA TYR A 771 -27.78 24.94 13.00
C TYR A 771 -29.04 25.67 13.51
N GLU A 772 -29.90 26.11 12.59
CA GLU A 772 -31.11 26.88 12.89
C GLU A 772 -32.30 25.96 13.24
N LEU A 773 -32.36 24.76 12.65
CA LEU A 773 -33.39 23.75 12.93
C LEU A 773 -33.10 22.88 14.16
N THR A 774 -31.90 22.30 14.26
CA THR A 774 -31.58 21.23 15.25
C THR A 774 -31.68 21.67 16.71
N ALA A 775 -31.67 22.98 16.99
CA ALA A 775 -31.92 23.51 18.33
C ALA A 775 -33.34 23.21 18.86
N LYS A 776 -34.30 22.91 17.97
CA LYS A 776 -35.72 22.69 18.31
C LYS A 776 -36.38 21.53 17.57
N ILE A 777 -35.94 21.23 16.34
CA ILE A 777 -36.39 20.11 15.50
C ILE A 777 -35.18 19.18 15.28
N PRO A 778 -35.01 18.12 16.09
CA PRO A 778 -33.79 17.31 16.09
C PRO A 778 -33.80 16.17 15.07
N ASP A 779 -34.94 15.86 14.44
CA ASP A 779 -35.14 14.69 13.59
C ASP A 779 -36.10 14.94 12.41
N GLU A 780 -36.02 14.05 11.41
CA GLU A 780 -36.83 14.10 10.18
C GLU A 780 -38.33 13.87 10.44
N LYS A 781 -38.70 13.10 11.49
CA LYS A 781 -40.11 12.80 11.81
C LYS A 781 -40.85 14.04 12.32
N LEU A 782 -40.23 14.81 13.22
CA LEU A 782 -40.79 16.07 13.73
C LEU A 782 -40.77 17.16 12.66
N LEU A 783 -39.75 17.20 11.79
CA LEU A 783 -39.76 18.12 10.65
C LEU A 783 -40.94 17.81 9.72
N LYS A 784 -41.12 16.55 9.30
CA LYS A 784 -42.27 16.10 8.51
C LYS A 784 -43.59 16.54 9.15
N LYS A 785 -43.80 16.25 10.44
CA LYS A 785 -45.02 16.63 11.18
C LYS A 785 -45.26 18.14 11.24
N TYR A 786 -44.20 18.94 11.33
CA TYR A 786 -44.31 20.40 11.28
C TYR A 786 -44.70 20.88 9.87
N LEU A 787 -44.02 20.40 8.83
CA LEU A 787 -44.30 20.79 7.44
C LEU A 787 -45.70 20.33 6.98
N GLU A 788 -46.16 19.14 7.40
CA GLU A 788 -47.53 18.64 7.17
C GLU A 788 -48.59 19.61 7.69
N LYS A 789 -48.36 20.24 8.85
CA LYS A 789 -49.30 21.20 9.47
C LYS A 789 -49.28 22.58 8.80
N GLU A 790 -48.10 23.05 8.40
CA GLU A 790 -47.90 24.42 7.94
C GLU A 790 -48.03 24.59 6.42
N PHE A 791 -47.86 23.53 5.62
CA PHE A 791 -47.75 23.60 4.15
C PHE A 791 -48.64 22.57 3.42
N ALA A 792 -49.95 22.69 3.57
CA ALA A 792 -50.95 21.79 3.00
C ALA A 792 -51.02 21.74 1.45
N GLN A 793 -50.27 22.60 0.74
CA GLN A 793 -50.20 22.57 -0.72
C GLN A 793 -49.45 21.35 -1.28
N TYR A 794 -48.51 20.79 -0.50
CA TYR A 794 -47.64 19.68 -0.91
C TYR A 794 -48.19 18.29 -0.53
N THR A 795 -47.50 17.27 -1.02
CA THR A 795 -47.71 15.86 -0.65
C THR A 795 -46.51 15.35 0.15
N PHE A 796 -46.78 14.64 1.24
CA PHE A 796 -45.79 14.18 2.20
C PHE A 796 -45.65 12.65 2.12
N PHE A 797 -44.43 12.19 1.82
CA PHE A 797 -44.00 10.79 1.84
C PHE A 797 -43.15 10.54 3.10
N ASP A 798 -42.59 9.36 3.31
CA ASP A 798 -41.84 9.08 4.55
C ASP A 798 -40.47 9.76 4.62
N ASP A 799 -39.73 9.80 3.50
CA ASP A 799 -38.39 10.41 3.45
C ASP A 799 -38.36 11.79 2.75
N TYR A 800 -39.43 12.16 2.02
CA TYR A 800 -39.44 13.36 1.15
C TYR A 800 -40.80 14.07 1.07
N ILE A 801 -40.74 15.35 0.71
CA ILE A 801 -41.89 16.19 0.32
C ILE A 801 -41.89 16.36 -1.20
N ALA A 802 -43.06 16.30 -1.84
CA ALA A 802 -43.19 16.44 -3.29
C ALA A 802 -44.42 17.28 -3.69
N LYS A 803 -44.45 17.67 -4.97
CA LYS A 803 -45.53 18.46 -5.57
C LYS A 803 -46.90 17.79 -5.44
N ASP A 804 -46.98 16.51 -5.77
CA ASP A 804 -48.21 15.72 -5.81
C ASP A 804 -47.92 14.23 -5.60
N LYS A 805 -48.98 13.40 -5.57
CA LYS A 805 -48.91 11.97 -5.28
C LYS A 805 -48.29 11.12 -6.39
N SER A 806 -48.09 11.65 -7.60
CA SER A 806 -47.54 10.89 -8.73
C SER A 806 -46.02 10.84 -8.77
N VAL A 807 -45.35 11.65 -7.94
CA VAL A 807 -43.88 11.73 -7.88
C VAL A 807 -43.30 10.50 -7.17
N LYS A 808 -42.86 9.52 -7.95
CA LYS A 808 -41.99 8.42 -7.53
C LYS A 808 -40.52 8.85 -7.68
N VAL A 809 -39.73 8.70 -6.61
CA VAL A 809 -38.29 9.02 -6.61
C VAL A 809 -37.50 7.76 -6.91
N ASP A 810 -36.61 7.82 -7.91
CA ASP A 810 -35.76 6.70 -8.34
C ASP A 810 -34.29 7.14 -8.37
N PRO A 811 -33.59 7.05 -7.22
CA PRO A 811 -32.18 7.43 -7.13
C PRO A 811 -31.26 6.56 -7.99
N ALA A 812 -31.66 5.33 -8.32
CA ALA A 812 -30.84 4.43 -9.13
C ALA A 812 -30.78 4.95 -10.56
N ARG A 813 -31.93 5.26 -11.16
CA ARG A 813 -32.03 5.81 -12.52
C ARG A 813 -31.38 7.18 -12.67
N GLU A 814 -31.43 8.03 -11.65
CA GLU A 814 -30.75 9.34 -11.68
C GLU A 814 -29.22 9.20 -11.62
N VAL A 815 -28.70 8.28 -10.81
CA VAL A 815 -27.28 7.94 -10.75
C VAL A 815 -26.81 7.27 -12.05
N GLU A 816 -27.60 6.34 -12.59
CA GLU A 816 -27.36 5.69 -13.89
C GLU A 816 -27.23 6.74 -15.01
N ALA A 817 -28.18 7.68 -15.10
CA ALA A 817 -28.15 8.75 -16.09
C ALA A 817 -26.87 9.61 -16.00
N VAL A 818 -26.41 9.94 -14.79
CA VAL A 818 -25.15 10.67 -14.58
C VAL A 818 -23.93 9.85 -15.01
N LEU A 819 -23.92 8.54 -14.79
CA LEU A 819 -22.81 7.65 -15.18
C LEU A 819 -22.77 7.37 -16.70
N LEU A 820 -23.94 7.34 -17.35
CA LEU A 820 -24.07 7.29 -18.80
C LEU A 820 -23.62 8.60 -19.45
N GLU A 821 -24.02 9.75 -18.91
CA GLU A 821 -23.61 11.08 -19.41
C GLU A 821 -22.10 11.34 -19.20
N ALA A 822 -21.51 10.79 -18.12
CA ALA A 822 -20.09 10.96 -17.84
C ALA A 822 -19.19 10.28 -18.89
N VAL A 823 -19.62 9.16 -19.49
CA VAL A 823 -18.86 8.30 -20.45
C VAL A 823 -17.55 7.69 -19.90
N TYR A 824 -16.89 8.31 -18.92
CA TYR A 824 -15.68 7.81 -18.25
C TYR A 824 -15.94 7.57 -16.74
N PRO A 825 -15.08 6.80 -16.04
CA PRO A 825 -15.23 6.59 -14.61
C PRO A 825 -15.12 7.88 -13.78
N VAL A 826 -16.04 8.05 -12.83
CA VAL A 826 -16.12 9.22 -11.96
C VAL A 826 -16.11 8.82 -10.48
N SER A 827 -15.56 9.66 -9.61
CA SER A 827 -15.59 9.40 -8.17
C SER A 827 -16.99 9.63 -7.60
N VAL A 828 -17.28 9.03 -6.44
CA VAL A 828 -18.61 9.13 -5.79
C VAL A 828 -18.93 10.59 -5.43
N GLU A 829 -17.91 11.40 -5.12
CA GLU A 829 -18.03 12.83 -4.85
C GLU A 829 -18.49 13.62 -6.09
N VAL A 830 -18.10 13.21 -7.31
CA VAL A 830 -18.56 13.84 -8.56
C VAL A 830 -20.03 13.51 -8.83
N ILE A 831 -20.47 12.28 -8.53
CA ILE A 831 -21.88 11.88 -8.64
C ILE A 831 -22.73 12.71 -7.68
N LYS A 832 -22.33 12.78 -6.39
CA LYS A 832 -22.99 13.60 -5.37
C LYS A 832 -23.05 15.08 -5.75
N ALA A 833 -21.97 15.63 -6.30
CA ALA A 833 -21.93 17.03 -6.75
C ALA A 833 -22.84 17.32 -7.95
N ARG A 834 -23.17 16.31 -8.77
CA ARG A 834 -24.15 16.41 -9.87
C ARG A 834 -25.60 16.17 -9.41
N LEU A 835 -25.81 15.46 -8.30
CA LEU A 835 -27.13 15.13 -7.73
C LEU A 835 -27.29 15.65 -6.29
N PRO A 836 -27.14 16.97 -6.03
CA PRO A 836 -27.15 17.54 -4.68
C PRO A 836 -28.51 17.50 -3.98
N HIS A 837 -29.57 17.12 -4.70
CA HIS A 837 -30.92 16.91 -4.20
C HIS A 837 -31.17 15.47 -3.72
N LEU A 838 -30.28 14.52 -4.01
CA LEU A 838 -30.28 13.19 -3.42
C LEU A 838 -29.53 13.21 -2.08
N THR A 839 -29.84 12.23 -1.21
CA THR A 839 -29.06 12.00 0.01
C THR A 839 -27.82 11.15 -0.29
N ASP A 840 -26.79 11.31 0.55
CA ASP A 840 -25.57 10.50 0.53
C ASP A 840 -25.86 8.99 0.55
N GLU A 841 -26.88 8.57 1.32
CA GLU A 841 -27.32 7.18 1.43
C GLU A 841 -28.07 6.69 0.18
N ALA A 842 -28.88 7.54 -0.45
CA ALA A 842 -29.58 7.20 -1.69
C ALA A 842 -28.58 6.94 -2.83
N VAL A 843 -27.59 7.82 -3.00
CA VAL A 843 -26.50 7.64 -3.97
C VAL A 843 -25.68 6.39 -3.64
N GLN A 844 -25.34 6.16 -2.37
CA GLN A 844 -24.57 4.98 -1.96
C GLN A 844 -25.32 3.66 -2.20
N LYS A 845 -26.64 3.62 -1.96
CA LYS A 845 -27.48 2.44 -2.29
C LYS A 845 -27.48 2.18 -3.80
N ALA A 846 -27.78 3.20 -4.60
CA ALA A 846 -27.80 3.09 -6.07
C ALA A 846 -26.50 2.46 -6.63
N ILE A 847 -25.33 3.00 -6.28
CA ILE A 847 -24.02 2.49 -6.77
C ILE A 847 -23.58 1.13 -6.18
N THR A 848 -24.35 0.55 -5.26
CA THR A 848 -24.00 -0.70 -4.57
C THR A 848 -24.88 -1.87 -4.99
N PHE A 849 -26.16 -1.61 -5.27
CA PHE A 849 -27.12 -2.66 -5.62
C PHE A 849 -27.33 -2.82 -7.13
N ASP A 850 -27.04 -1.81 -7.95
CA ASP A 850 -27.10 -1.93 -9.41
C ASP A 850 -25.89 -2.73 -9.94
N SER A 851 -26.15 -3.88 -10.57
CA SER A 851 -25.14 -4.73 -11.18
C SER A 851 -24.46 -4.14 -12.42
N ASN A 852 -25.09 -3.15 -13.07
CA ASN A 852 -24.54 -2.47 -14.23
C ASN A 852 -23.57 -1.35 -13.84
N ILE A 853 -23.59 -0.89 -12.57
CA ILE A 853 -22.64 0.10 -12.04
C ILE A 853 -21.39 -0.61 -11.54
N LEU A 854 -20.30 -0.43 -12.28
CA LEU A 854 -19.02 -1.09 -12.04
C LEU A 854 -18.01 -0.17 -11.33
N THR A 855 -16.99 -0.79 -10.74
CA THR A 855 -15.97 -0.12 -9.92
C THR A 855 -14.56 -0.31 -10.47
N THR A 856 -13.81 0.79 -10.63
CA THR A 856 -12.40 0.76 -11.08
C THR A 856 -11.45 0.38 -9.93
N ASN A 857 -10.16 0.23 -10.24
CA ASN A 857 -9.11 0.02 -9.24
C ASN A 857 -8.99 1.20 -8.24
N ASN A 858 -9.40 2.41 -8.62
CA ASN A 858 -9.32 3.63 -7.79
C ASN A 858 -10.60 3.90 -6.99
N ASN A 859 -11.55 2.96 -6.94
CA ASN A 859 -12.90 3.14 -6.39
C ASN A 859 -13.78 4.19 -7.12
N GLU A 860 -13.47 4.53 -8.37
CA GLU A 860 -14.39 5.28 -9.23
C GLU A 860 -15.56 4.37 -9.69
N ARG A 861 -16.64 4.97 -10.21
CA ARG A 861 -17.83 4.28 -10.73
C ARG A 861 -18.06 4.62 -12.20
N PHE A 862 -18.58 3.67 -12.95
CA PHE A 862 -19.02 3.85 -14.33
C PHE A 862 -20.19 2.89 -14.62
N HIS A 863 -21.07 3.24 -15.55
CA HIS A 863 -22.07 2.31 -16.06
C HIS A 863 -21.43 1.39 -17.11
N ILE A 864 -21.78 0.11 -17.14
CA ILE A 864 -21.15 -0.90 -18.00
C ILE A 864 -21.12 -0.50 -19.48
N ASP A 865 -22.18 0.15 -19.98
CA ASP A 865 -22.29 0.57 -21.37
C ASP A 865 -21.46 1.82 -21.71
N SER A 866 -21.02 2.59 -20.71
CA SER A 866 -20.10 3.73 -20.91
C SER A 866 -18.74 3.28 -21.51
N MET A 867 -18.39 2.00 -21.39
CA MET A 867 -17.18 1.42 -22.00
C MET A 867 -17.28 1.28 -23.53
N GLY A 868 -18.49 1.31 -24.10
CA GLY A 868 -18.69 1.26 -25.56
C GLY A 868 -18.20 -0.02 -26.24
N LEU A 869 -18.20 -1.16 -25.54
CA LEU A 869 -17.85 -2.46 -26.13
C LEU A 869 -18.90 -2.86 -27.16
N THR A 870 -18.46 -3.06 -28.41
CA THR A 870 -19.28 -3.57 -29.50
C THR A 870 -19.36 -5.09 -29.50
N ASP A 871 -20.30 -5.67 -30.25
CA ASP A 871 -20.36 -7.14 -30.44
C ASP A 871 -19.08 -7.68 -31.08
N ASP A 872 -18.45 -6.93 -32.00
CA ASP A 872 -17.16 -7.28 -32.59
C ASP A 872 -16.04 -7.29 -31.54
N ASP A 873 -15.95 -6.27 -30.68
CA ASP A 873 -15.00 -6.25 -29.56
C ASP A 873 -15.21 -7.45 -28.62
N LEU A 874 -16.45 -7.84 -28.35
CA LEU A 874 -16.78 -9.02 -27.54
C LEU A 874 -16.38 -10.33 -28.22
N GLN A 875 -16.43 -10.44 -29.55
CA GLN A 875 -15.89 -11.59 -30.28
C GLN A 875 -14.35 -11.63 -30.24
N GLU A 876 -13.68 -10.47 -30.34
CA GLU A 876 -12.22 -10.37 -30.19
C GLU A 876 -11.78 -10.82 -28.78
N ILE A 877 -12.43 -10.31 -27.73
CA ILE A 877 -12.23 -10.73 -26.35
C ILE A 877 -12.49 -12.24 -26.18
N LYS A 878 -13.62 -12.74 -26.70
CA LYS A 878 -13.99 -14.17 -26.64
C LYS A 878 -12.94 -15.05 -27.33
N LYS A 879 -12.35 -14.60 -28.42
CA LYS A 879 -11.29 -15.31 -29.13
C LYS A 879 -10.01 -15.42 -28.28
N ILE A 880 -9.59 -14.36 -27.59
CA ILE A 880 -8.43 -14.40 -26.67
C ILE A 880 -8.63 -15.46 -25.59
N ILE A 881 -9.82 -15.48 -24.97
CA ILE A 881 -10.15 -16.46 -23.92
C ILE A 881 -10.17 -17.87 -24.50
N THR A 882 -10.81 -18.08 -25.66
CA THR A 882 -10.91 -19.40 -26.30
C THR A 882 -9.52 -19.95 -26.69
N GLU A 883 -8.66 -19.15 -27.32
CA GLU A 883 -7.29 -19.55 -27.69
C GLU A 883 -6.41 -19.92 -26.49
N ALA A 884 -6.63 -19.29 -25.32
CA ALA A 884 -5.95 -19.67 -24.09
C ALA A 884 -6.51 -20.96 -23.49
N LEU A 885 -7.83 -21.12 -23.51
CA LEU A 885 -8.52 -22.32 -23.00
C LEU A 885 -8.29 -23.58 -23.86
N GLU A 886 -7.78 -23.44 -25.09
CA GLU A 886 -7.28 -24.55 -25.90
C GLU A 886 -5.93 -25.10 -25.41
N GLN A 887 -5.13 -24.31 -24.67
CA GLN A 887 -3.80 -24.71 -24.16
C GLN A 887 -3.84 -25.11 -22.68
N HIS A 888 -4.67 -24.44 -21.88
CA HIS A 888 -4.77 -24.64 -20.44
C HIS A 888 -6.25 -24.67 -20.00
N PRO A 889 -6.64 -25.42 -18.96
CA PRO A 889 -8.04 -25.54 -18.55
C PRO A 889 -8.65 -24.23 -17.98
N TYR A 890 -7.81 -23.23 -17.72
CA TYR A 890 -8.18 -21.90 -17.24
C TYR A 890 -7.25 -20.82 -17.83
N MET A 891 -7.67 -19.56 -17.71
CA MET A 891 -6.92 -18.34 -18.01
C MET A 891 -6.99 -17.40 -16.79
N PHE A 892 -5.98 -16.55 -16.58
CA PHE A 892 -6.07 -15.45 -15.61
C PHE A 892 -6.50 -14.12 -16.25
N GLY A 893 -7.15 -13.25 -15.48
CA GLY A 893 -7.62 -11.95 -16.00
C GLY A 893 -6.51 -10.99 -16.40
N ASN A 894 -5.34 -11.08 -15.78
CA ASN A 894 -4.14 -10.35 -16.22
C ASN A 894 -3.63 -10.85 -17.59
N GLU A 895 -3.80 -12.14 -17.91
CA GLU A 895 -3.46 -12.70 -19.23
C GLU A 895 -4.46 -12.24 -20.29
N LEU A 896 -5.74 -12.12 -19.94
CA LEU A 896 -6.75 -11.50 -20.80
C LEU A 896 -6.39 -10.04 -21.12
N LEU A 897 -6.04 -9.24 -20.12
CA LEU A 897 -5.67 -7.83 -20.30
C LEU A 897 -4.38 -7.67 -21.11
N GLU A 898 -3.37 -8.51 -20.87
CA GLU A 898 -2.15 -8.54 -21.67
C GLU A 898 -2.42 -9.01 -23.11
N GLY A 899 -3.29 -10.01 -23.29
CA GLY A 899 -3.76 -10.47 -24.59
C GLY A 899 -4.47 -9.37 -25.38
N LEU A 900 -5.31 -8.57 -24.72
CA LEU A 900 -5.95 -7.39 -25.32
C LEU A 900 -4.90 -6.34 -25.71
N ARG A 901 -3.96 -6.03 -24.82
CA ARG A 901 -2.88 -5.07 -25.07
C ARG A 901 -2.02 -5.44 -26.28
N ILE A 902 -1.68 -6.73 -26.42
CA ILE A 902 -0.81 -7.24 -27.49
C ILE A 902 -1.58 -7.45 -28.81
N LYS A 903 -2.71 -8.17 -28.79
CA LYS A 903 -3.43 -8.59 -30.01
C LYS A 903 -4.39 -7.52 -30.53
N TYR A 904 -4.98 -6.73 -29.65
CA TYR A 904 -6.08 -5.80 -29.94
C TYR A 904 -5.83 -4.43 -29.31
N THR A 905 -4.64 -3.87 -29.56
CA THR A 905 -4.16 -2.61 -28.94
C THR A 905 -5.14 -1.45 -29.13
N SER A 906 -5.83 -1.37 -30.27
CA SER A 906 -6.85 -0.34 -30.56
C SER A 906 -8.12 -0.47 -29.72
N LEU A 907 -8.48 -1.67 -29.25
CA LEU A 907 -9.53 -1.90 -28.26
C LEU A 907 -9.02 -1.55 -26.87
N TYR A 908 -7.86 -2.09 -26.49
CA TYR A 908 -7.23 -1.81 -25.20
C TYR A 908 -7.04 -0.31 -24.94
N ASP A 909 -6.57 0.45 -25.93
CA ASP A 909 -6.37 1.90 -25.81
C ASP A 909 -7.66 2.71 -25.60
N ARG A 910 -8.84 2.19 -25.99
CA ARG A 910 -10.14 2.82 -25.71
C ARG A 910 -10.61 2.55 -24.28
N ILE A 911 -10.32 1.36 -23.74
CA ILE A 911 -10.90 0.88 -22.48
C ILE A 911 -9.93 0.90 -21.28
N LYS A 912 -8.63 1.14 -21.49
CA LYS A 912 -7.60 1.16 -20.42
C LYS A 912 -7.92 2.09 -19.24
N ASP A 913 -8.60 3.21 -19.49
CA ASP A 913 -8.92 4.20 -18.46
C ASP A 913 -10.01 3.71 -17.47
N PHE A 914 -10.72 2.62 -17.80
CA PHE A 914 -11.62 1.91 -16.86
C PHE A 914 -10.86 1.02 -15.86
N GLY A 915 -9.57 0.79 -16.08
CA GLY A 915 -8.68 0.02 -15.23
C GLY A 915 -8.95 -1.49 -15.26
N ASP A 916 -7.92 -2.28 -14.90
CA ASP A 916 -7.91 -3.75 -14.96
C ASP A 916 -9.17 -4.39 -14.36
N ARG A 917 -9.60 -3.94 -13.17
CA ARG A 917 -10.79 -4.44 -12.48
C ARG A 917 -12.09 -4.05 -13.20
N GLY A 918 -12.16 -2.83 -13.72
CA GLY A 918 -13.33 -2.31 -14.42
C GLY A 918 -13.55 -3.06 -15.74
N ILE A 919 -12.52 -3.12 -16.58
CA ILE A 919 -12.51 -3.89 -17.84
C ILE A 919 -12.93 -5.34 -17.57
N ARG A 920 -12.26 -6.00 -16.62
CA ARG A 920 -12.48 -7.41 -16.34
C ARG A 920 -13.89 -7.71 -15.83
N ASN A 921 -14.45 -6.85 -14.99
CA ASN A 921 -15.82 -7.01 -14.50
C ASN A 921 -16.87 -6.74 -15.59
N ALA A 922 -16.63 -5.75 -16.47
CA ALA A 922 -17.51 -5.49 -17.62
C ALA A 922 -17.52 -6.69 -18.59
N VAL A 923 -16.35 -7.23 -18.91
CA VAL A 923 -16.22 -8.45 -19.71
C VAL A 923 -16.90 -9.65 -19.04
N ALA A 924 -16.72 -9.83 -17.73
CA ALA A 924 -17.35 -10.91 -16.98
C ALA A 924 -18.89 -10.86 -17.03
N LEU A 925 -19.48 -9.66 -16.97
CA LEU A 925 -20.92 -9.47 -17.11
C LEU A 925 -21.40 -9.70 -18.55
N LYS A 926 -20.77 -9.08 -19.55
CA LYS A 926 -21.15 -9.24 -20.97
C LYS A 926 -20.94 -10.67 -21.49
N LEU A 927 -19.96 -11.41 -20.96
CA LEU A 927 -19.66 -12.81 -21.36
C LEU A 927 -20.10 -13.87 -20.34
N LYS A 928 -20.97 -13.54 -19.38
CA LYS A 928 -21.49 -14.46 -18.35
C LYS A 928 -22.15 -15.72 -18.93
N GLY A 929 -22.70 -15.65 -20.15
CA GLY A 929 -23.28 -16.77 -20.88
C GLY A 929 -22.30 -17.59 -21.73
N ALA A 930 -21.01 -17.24 -21.75
CA ALA A 930 -19.97 -17.93 -22.52
C ALA A 930 -18.86 -18.54 -21.65
N PHE A 931 -18.49 -17.88 -20.53
CA PHE A 931 -17.42 -18.33 -19.63
C PHE A 931 -17.78 -18.07 -18.17
N THR A 932 -17.14 -18.81 -17.26
CA THR A 932 -17.23 -18.59 -15.82
C THR A 932 -16.04 -17.74 -15.34
N PHE A 933 -16.30 -16.73 -14.52
CA PHE A 933 -15.29 -15.80 -14.00
C PHE A 933 -15.16 -15.93 -12.47
N ASN A 934 -14.28 -16.82 -12.02
CA ASN A 934 -14.04 -17.11 -10.60
C ASN A 934 -12.93 -16.21 -10.04
N ARG A 935 -13.29 -15.03 -9.51
CA ARG A 935 -12.33 -14.00 -9.05
C ARG A 935 -11.33 -13.61 -10.15
N ASN A 936 -10.07 -14.08 -10.08
CA ASN A 936 -9.09 -13.84 -11.15
C ASN A 936 -9.08 -14.93 -12.24
N ILE A 937 -9.69 -16.09 -11.98
CA ILE A 937 -9.73 -17.24 -12.90
C ILE A 937 -10.86 -17.03 -13.93
N ILE A 938 -10.61 -17.47 -15.16
CA ILE A 938 -11.56 -17.55 -16.28
C ILE A 938 -11.54 -18.98 -16.80
N CYS A 939 -12.69 -19.66 -16.85
CA CYS A 939 -12.80 -21.06 -17.25
C CYS A 939 -14.08 -21.33 -18.06
N PRO A 940 -14.21 -22.50 -18.72
CA PRO A 940 -15.45 -22.91 -19.38
C PRO A 940 -16.64 -22.98 -18.41
N ILE A 941 -17.86 -22.85 -18.94
CA ILE A 941 -19.08 -23.01 -18.12
C ILE A 941 -19.16 -24.45 -17.58
N GLY A 942 -19.37 -24.58 -16.27
CA GLY A 942 -19.44 -25.87 -15.58
C GLY A 942 -18.08 -26.44 -15.16
N ALA A 943 -16.96 -25.79 -15.49
CA ALA A 943 -15.65 -26.15 -14.96
C ALA A 943 -15.50 -25.60 -13.52
N ASP A 944 -15.61 -26.49 -12.53
CA ASP A 944 -15.45 -26.17 -11.10
C ASP A 944 -13.95 -25.99 -10.74
N ILE A 945 -13.33 -24.99 -11.35
CA ILE A 945 -11.92 -24.63 -11.13
C ILE A 945 -11.88 -23.50 -10.11
N ASP A 946 -11.41 -23.84 -8.92
CA ASP A 946 -11.11 -22.91 -7.84
C ASP A 946 -9.59 -22.64 -7.75
N ASN A 947 -9.16 -21.90 -6.73
CA ASN A 947 -7.73 -21.59 -6.59
C ASN A 947 -6.90 -22.82 -6.18
N ALA A 948 -7.47 -23.77 -5.43
CA ALA A 948 -6.77 -24.97 -5.00
C ALA A 948 -6.47 -25.88 -6.20
N GLU A 949 -7.45 -26.05 -7.09
CA GLU A 949 -7.30 -26.83 -8.32
C GLU A 949 -6.27 -26.23 -9.27
N VAL A 950 -6.20 -24.89 -9.39
CA VAL A 950 -5.13 -24.20 -10.13
C VAL A 950 -3.74 -24.55 -9.60
N PHE A 951 -3.55 -24.54 -8.27
CA PHE A 951 -2.27 -24.91 -7.66
C PHE A 951 -1.94 -26.40 -7.83
N LYS A 952 -2.94 -27.28 -7.80
CA LYS A 952 -2.81 -28.72 -8.02
C LYS A 952 -2.41 -29.03 -9.47
N SER A 953 -3.19 -28.53 -10.43
CA SER A 953 -2.92 -28.66 -11.87
C SER A 953 -1.51 -28.18 -12.25
N PHE A 954 -1.05 -27.05 -11.69
CA PHE A 954 0.33 -26.58 -11.86
C PHE A 954 1.35 -27.63 -11.37
N ALA A 955 1.17 -28.13 -10.14
CA ALA A 955 2.07 -29.10 -9.51
C ALA A 955 2.06 -30.50 -10.18
N GLU A 956 0.95 -30.90 -10.80
CA GLU A 956 0.87 -32.12 -11.63
C GLU A 956 1.62 -31.99 -12.95
N SER A 957 1.58 -30.80 -13.57
CA SER A 957 2.23 -30.56 -14.87
C SER A 957 3.75 -30.44 -14.79
N GLU A 958 4.29 -29.99 -13.65
CA GLU A 958 5.70 -29.65 -13.48
C GLU A 958 6.55 -30.80 -12.94
N LYS A 959 7.63 -31.13 -13.66
CA LYS A 959 8.57 -32.21 -13.25
C LYS A 959 9.50 -31.82 -12.09
N TYR A 960 9.70 -30.53 -11.88
CA TYR A 960 10.49 -29.94 -10.80
C TYR A 960 10.09 -28.47 -10.69
N PHE A 961 9.74 -28.00 -9.49
CA PHE A 961 9.39 -26.59 -9.29
C PHE A 961 9.83 -26.11 -7.91
N THR A 962 9.74 -24.80 -7.70
CA THR A 962 10.17 -24.16 -6.45
C THR A 962 9.01 -23.47 -5.75
N LEU A 963 9.17 -23.22 -4.44
CA LEU A 963 8.32 -22.34 -3.65
C LEU A 963 8.19 -20.96 -4.32
N SER A 964 9.27 -20.43 -4.89
CA SER A 964 9.24 -19.16 -5.64
C SER A 964 8.38 -19.24 -6.91
N SER A 965 8.22 -20.42 -7.52
CA SER A 965 7.25 -20.63 -8.61
C SER A 965 5.82 -20.58 -8.09
N LEU A 966 5.54 -21.21 -6.94
CA LEU A 966 4.23 -21.17 -6.28
C LEU A 966 3.86 -19.74 -5.82
N ILE A 967 4.82 -18.96 -5.31
CA ILE A 967 4.59 -17.56 -4.91
C ILE A 967 4.29 -16.69 -6.13
N LYS A 968 4.97 -16.88 -7.27
CA LYS A 968 4.62 -16.18 -8.52
C LYS A 968 3.20 -16.53 -8.99
N LEU A 969 2.82 -17.81 -8.90
CA LEU A 969 1.45 -18.24 -9.21
C LEU A 969 0.43 -17.62 -8.23
N GLN A 970 0.77 -17.53 -6.94
CA GLN A 970 -0.03 -16.83 -5.92
C GLN A 970 -0.26 -15.35 -6.26
N GLU A 971 0.81 -14.64 -6.66
CA GLU A 971 0.77 -13.25 -7.10
C GLU A 971 -0.09 -13.09 -8.37
N GLN A 972 0.06 -13.99 -9.34
CA GLN A 972 -0.74 -14.02 -10.57
C GLN A 972 -2.22 -14.24 -10.27
N ILE A 973 -2.61 -15.21 -9.44
CA ILE A 973 -4.01 -15.46 -9.08
C ILE A 973 -4.57 -14.31 -8.21
N GLY A 974 -3.72 -13.63 -7.43
CA GLY A 974 -4.13 -12.57 -6.50
C GLY A 974 -4.73 -13.09 -5.20
N VAL A 975 -4.20 -14.20 -4.66
CA VAL A 975 -4.65 -14.82 -3.41
C VAL A 975 -3.68 -14.60 -2.25
N GLY A 976 -4.21 -14.62 -1.02
CA GLY A 976 -3.43 -14.27 0.17
C GLY A 976 -2.36 -15.30 0.60
N ASN A 977 -2.49 -16.57 0.19
CA ASN A 977 -1.53 -17.64 0.49
C ASN A 977 -1.51 -18.67 -0.65
N VAL A 978 -0.41 -19.44 -0.77
CA VAL A 978 -0.34 -20.68 -1.56
C VAL A 978 -1.23 -21.76 -0.95
N TYR A 979 -1.94 -22.53 -1.79
CA TYR A 979 -2.75 -23.68 -1.36
C TYR A 979 -1.85 -24.92 -1.21
N PHE A 980 -1.01 -24.90 -0.17
CA PHE A 980 0.02 -25.92 0.01
C PHE A 980 -0.53 -27.35 0.14
N ASP A 981 -1.73 -27.55 0.71
CA ASP A 981 -2.32 -28.88 0.84
C ASP A 981 -2.61 -29.52 -0.53
N ALA A 982 -3.17 -28.74 -1.46
CA ALA A 982 -3.43 -29.17 -2.84
C ALA A 982 -2.14 -29.46 -3.63
N VAL A 983 -1.09 -28.65 -3.43
CA VAL A 983 0.24 -28.90 -4.02
C VAL A 983 0.87 -30.17 -3.45
N ASN A 984 0.79 -30.36 -2.12
CA ASN A 984 1.43 -31.49 -1.44
C ASN A 984 0.68 -32.81 -1.63
N GLU A 985 -0.56 -32.80 -2.09
CA GLU A 985 -1.27 -34.00 -2.55
C GLU A 985 -0.51 -34.69 -3.69
N VAL A 986 -0.09 -33.92 -4.70
CA VAL A 986 0.44 -34.42 -5.99
C VAL A 986 1.97 -34.37 -6.09
N ALA A 987 2.61 -33.42 -5.40
CA ALA A 987 4.05 -33.23 -5.36
C ALA A 987 4.61 -33.31 -3.94
N ALA A 988 5.87 -33.69 -3.78
CA ALA A 988 6.56 -33.78 -2.51
C ALA A 988 7.62 -32.68 -2.38
N ARG A 989 7.61 -32.00 -1.23
CA ARG A 989 8.59 -30.97 -0.90
C ARG A 989 9.85 -31.61 -0.34
N ILE A 990 10.98 -31.42 -0.99
CA ILE A 990 12.24 -32.09 -0.61
C ILE A 990 13.11 -31.25 0.33
N ASN A 991 12.92 -29.92 0.34
CA ASN A 991 13.63 -28.98 1.22
C ASN A 991 12.84 -27.65 1.36
N GLN A 992 13.47 -26.58 1.87
CA GLN A 992 12.79 -25.30 2.07
C GLN A 992 12.33 -24.62 0.77
N THR A 993 12.95 -24.90 -0.38
CA THR A 993 12.63 -24.26 -1.67
C THR A 993 12.02 -25.21 -2.70
N ASP A 994 12.32 -26.50 -2.67
CA ASP A 994 12.18 -27.35 -3.87
C ASP A 994 11.10 -28.44 -3.73
N TYR A 995 10.43 -28.72 -4.85
CA TYR A 995 9.39 -29.73 -5.00
C TYR A 995 9.68 -30.66 -6.19
N VAL A 996 9.29 -31.93 -6.05
CA VAL A 996 9.31 -32.95 -7.11
C VAL A 996 7.99 -33.73 -7.14
N PRO A 997 7.54 -34.28 -8.28
CA PRO A 997 6.39 -35.18 -8.33
C PRO A 997 6.55 -36.36 -7.38
N ASN A 998 5.46 -36.85 -6.78
CA ASN A 998 5.51 -37.97 -5.83
C ASN A 998 6.21 -39.21 -6.43
N GLY A 999 6.01 -39.49 -7.73
CA GLY A 999 6.64 -40.62 -8.43
C GLY A 999 8.14 -40.48 -8.72
N ALA A 1000 8.75 -39.33 -8.46
CA ALA A 1000 10.20 -39.13 -8.59
C ALA A 1000 10.98 -39.58 -7.33
N LEU A 1001 10.29 -39.90 -6.24
CA LEU A 1001 10.91 -40.32 -4.99
C LEU A 1001 10.91 -41.85 -4.85
N SER A 1002 12.10 -42.39 -4.54
CA SER A 1002 12.29 -43.81 -4.23
C SER A 1002 12.80 -43.96 -2.79
N PHE A 1003 12.14 -44.84 -2.01
CA PHE A 1003 12.38 -45.03 -0.59
C PHE A 1003 12.43 -46.52 -0.24
N ASP A 1004 13.42 -46.94 0.56
CA ASP A 1004 13.33 -48.19 1.31
C ASP A 1004 12.43 -47.96 2.53
N LYS A 1005 11.12 -48.10 2.29
CA LYS A 1005 10.10 -47.83 3.30
C LYS A 1005 10.26 -48.68 4.55
N ASN A 1006 10.66 -49.95 4.39
CA ASN A 1006 10.84 -50.87 5.50
C ASN A 1006 11.99 -50.43 6.40
N ALA A 1007 13.13 -50.04 5.82
CA ALA A 1007 14.25 -49.53 6.59
C ALA A 1007 13.92 -48.20 7.27
N ILE A 1008 13.25 -47.27 6.57
CA ILE A 1008 12.88 -45.96 7.11
C ILE A 1008 11.85 -46.08 8.23
N ASP A 1009 10.77 -46.84 8.04
CA ASP A 1009 9.74 -47.03 9.05
C ASP A 1009 10.29 -47.77 10.29
N SER A 1010 11.24 -48.71 10.11
CA SER A 1010 11.92 -49.40 11.23
C SER A 1010 12.85 -48.49 12.04
N VAL A 1011 13.42 -47.46 11.41
CA VAL A 1011 14.15 -46.40 12.12
C VAL A 1011 13.17 -45.49 12.86
N MET A 1012 12.07 -45.06 12.22
CA MET A 1012 11.06 -44.22 12.86
C MET A 1012 10.37 -44.88 14.06
N GLU A 1013 10.19 -46.21 14.06
CA GLU A 1013 9.67 -46.93 15.24
C GLU A 1013 10.50 -46.72 16.51
N GLN A 1014 11.78 -46.38 16.40
CA GLN A 1014 12.67 -46.05 17.53
C GLN A 1014 12.43 -44.62 18.06
N PHE A 1015 11.93 -43.70 17.21
CA PHE A 1015 11.65 -42.30 17.57
C PHE A 1015 10.21 -42.05 18.04
N VAL A 1016 9.31 -43.01 17.82
CA VAL A 1016 7.89 -42.91 18.20
C VAL A 1016 7.58 -43.92 19.31
N PRO A 1017 8.01 -43.70 20.57
CA PRO A 1017 7.74 -44.65 21.65
C PRO A 1017 6.23 -44.69 21.99
N ASN A 1018 5.63 -43.54 22.27
CA ASN A 1018 4.29 -43.41 22.86
C ASN A 1018 3.24 -43.00 21.80
N ALA A 1019 3.06 -43.84 20.78
CA ALA A 1019 2.11 -43.69 19.65
C ALA A 1019 2.28 -42.47 18.72
N ILE A 1020 2.70 -41.32 19.24
CA ILE A 1020 2.93 -40.05 18.53
C ILE A 1020 4.36 -39.52 18.76
N CYS A 1021 4.82 -38.68 17.84
CA CYS A 1021 6.06 -37.91 17.92
C CYS A 1021 5.94 -36.70 16.99
N SER A 1022 6.52 -35.54 17.31
CA SER A 1022 6.50 -34.41 16.36
C SER A 1022 7.52 -34.59 15.24
N ILE A 1023 7.29 -33.94 14.09
CA ILE A 1023 8.29 -33.90 12.99
C ILE A 1023 9.65 -33.46 13.54
N LYS A 1024 9.66 -32.37 14.33
CA LYS A 1024 10.85 -31.81 14.98
C LYS A 1024 11.60 -32.81 15.88
N GLN A 1025 10.88 -33.68 16.58
CA GLN A 1025 11.47 -34.71 17.43
C GLN A 1025 12.09 -35.85 16.59
N ALA A 1026 11.52 -36.12 15.41
CA ALA A 1026 12.02 -37.11 14.47
C ALA A 1026 13.13 -36.61 13.51
N SER A 1027 13.46 -35.31 13.52
CA SER A 1027 14.47 -34.65 12.66
C SER A 1027 15.94 -35.08 12.86
N ASN A 1028 16.23 -36.16 13.61
CA ASN A 1028 17.60 -36.66 13.78
C ASN A 1028 18.03 -37.51 12.57
N PHE A 1029 18.32 -36.85 11.45
CA PHE A 1029 18.55 -37.50 10.16
C PHE A 1029 19.82 -38.39 10.08
N ALA A 1030 20.72 -38.32 11.05
CA ALA A 1030 21.98 -39.07 11.04
C ALA A 1030 21.80 -40.61 11.11
N VAL A 1031 20.62 -41.09 11.51
CA VAL A 1031 20.32 -42.53 11.62
C VAL A 1031 19.38 -43.05 10.52
N TYR A 1032 18.86 -42.17 9.66
CA TYR A 1032 17.94 -42.58 8.59
C TYR A 1032 18.72 -43.18 7.41
N PRO A 1033 18.15 -44.17 6.69
CA PRO A 1033 18.74 -44.67 5.46
C PRO A 1033 18.95 -43.56 4.42
N SER A 1034 19.99 -43.67 3.59
CA SER A 1034 20.19 -42.75 2.48
C SER A 1034 19.06 -42.85 1.45
N THR A 1035 18.62 -41.72 0.91
CA THR A 1035 17.61 -41.66 -0.16
C THR A 1035 18.15 -40.87 -1.36
N CYS A 1036 17.36 -40.75 -2.43
CA CYS A 1036 17.70 -39.94 -3.59
C CYS A 1036 17.95 -38.45 -3.27
N TYR A 1037 17.43 -37.95 -2.14
CA TYR A 1037 17.64 -36.59 -1.65
C TYR A 1037 18.13 -36.59 -0.19
N PRO A 1038 18.88 -35.56 0.24
CA PRO A 1038 19.21 -35.38 1.65
C PRO A 1038 17.93 -35.23 2.49
N TRP A 1039 17.91 -35.87 3.66
CA TRP A 1039 16.80 -35.72 4.60
C TRP A 1039 16.70 -34.28 5.10
N THR A 1040 15.47 -33.77 5.07
CA THR A 1040 15.05 -32.50 5.65
C THR A 1040 13.72 -32.70 6.38
N GLU A 1041 13.30 -31.74 7.20
CA GLU A 1041 11.99 -31.80 7.85
C GLU A 1041 10.86 -31.87 6.81
N TYR A 1042 11.02 -31.19 5.67
CA TYR A 1042 10.06 -31.19 4.55
C TYR A 1042 9.98 -32.53 3.83
N LEU A 1043 11.13 -33.20 3.62
CA LEU A 1043 11.16 -34.54 3.04
C LEU A 1043 10.56 -35.58 4.00
N LEU A 1044 10.79 -35.43 5.30
CA LEU A 1044 10.18 -36.27 6.34
C LEU A 1044 8.67 -36.06 6.43
N GLU A 1045 8.21 -34.80 6.42
CA GLU A 1045 6.79 -34.43 6.39
C GLU A 1045 6.10 -35.04 5.14
N SER A 1046 6.72 -34.91 3.97
CA SER A 1046 6.26 -35.53 2.72
C SER A 1046 6.26 -37.06 2.78
N TYR A 1047 7.29 -37.69 3.36
CA TYR A 1047 7.42 -39.14 3.49
C TYR A 1047 6.31 -39.72 4.39
N VAL A 1048 6.11 -39.14 5.58
CA VAL A 1048 5.10 -39.61 6.54
C VAL A 1048 3.67 -39.38 6.04
N ALA A 1049 3.43 -38.28 5.32
CA ALA A 1049 2.12 -38.00 4.73
C ALA A 1049 1.69 -39.02 3.67
N LYS A 1050 2.63 -39.49 2.82
CA LYS A 1050 2.28 -40.17 1.56
C LYS A 1050 2.93 -41.53 1.32
N PHE A 1051 4.08 -41.82 1.90
CA PHE A 1051 4.92 -42.97 1.52
C PHE A 1051 5.06 -44.03 2.62
N SER A 1052 5.08 -43.62 3.89
CA SER A 1052 5.22 -44.52 5.05
C SER A 1052 4.07 -45.53 5.12
N GLU A 1053 4.40 -46.78 5.43
CA GLU A 1053 3.42 -47.87 5.55
C GLU A 1053 2.93 -48.02 7.00
N LYS A 1054 3.78 -47.73 7.98
CA LYS A 1054 3.47 -47.82 9.42
C LYS A 1054 2.99 -46.51 10.05
N PHE A 1055 3.26 -45.35 9.46
CA PHE A 1055 2.93 -44.05 10.05
C PHE A 1055 1.99 -43.21 9.16
N LYS A 1056 1.31 -42.25 9.79
CA LYS A 1056 0.45 -41.22 9.17
C LYS A 1056 0.77 -39.86 9.77
N LEU A 1057 0.60 -38.79 8.99
CA LEU A 1057 0.80 -37.41 9.43
C LEU A 1057 -0.54 -36.81 9.91
N PHE A 1058 -0.51 -36.11 11.05
CA PHE A 1058 -1.58 -35.22 11.48
C PHE A 1058 -1.02 -33.82 11.75
N HIS A 1059 -1.58 -32.81 11.10
CA HIS A 1059 -1.16 -31.41 11.21
C HIS A 1059 -2.33 -30.47 10.87
N ILE A 1060 -2.16 -29.17 11.10
CA ILE A 1060 -3.17 -28.13 10.81
C ILE A 1060 -3.18 -27.76 9.30
N GLY A 1061 -2.13 -28.12 8.57
CA GLY A 1061 -1.89 -27.77 7.17
C GLY A 1061 -0.40 -27.55 6.92
N TYR A 1062 0.02 -27.59 5.66
CA TYR A 1062 1.42 -27.32 5.29
C TYR A 1062 1.75 -25.82 5.42
N THR A 1063 3.02 -25.47 5.73
CA THR A 1063 3.43 -24.06 5.86
C THR A 1063 4.66 -23.71 5.03
N GLU A 1064 4.80 -22.42 4.71
CA GLU A 1064 5.91 -21.90 3.93
C GLU A 1064 7.28 -22.14 4.59
N GLY A 1065 7.42 -21.86 5.88
CA GLY A 1065 8.73 -21.74 6.54
C GLY A 1065 9.05 -22.71 7.67
N LYS A 1066 8.11 -23.58 8.07
CA LYS A 1066 8.32 -24.53 9.20
C LYS A 1066 7.44 -25.77 9.06
N CYS A 1067 8.05 -26.96 9.12
CA CYS A 1067 7.32 -28.21 9.28
C CYS A 1067 6.77 -28.31 10.71
N VAL A 1068 5.48 -28.64 10.85
CA VAL A 1068 4.84 -28.86 12.16
C VAL A 1068 3.76 -29.92 12.04
N GLY A 1069 3.65 -30.75 13.05
CA GLY A 1069 2.68 -31.85 13.06
C GLY A 1069 3.18 -33.06 13.85
N ALA A 1070 2.30 -34.03 14.00
CA ALA A 1070 2.56 -35.32 14.62
C ALA A 1070 2.68 -36.43 13.57
N ILE A 1071 3.76 -37.18 13.69
CA ILE A 1071 3.95 -38.51 13.13
C ILE A 1071 3.24 -39.48 14.07
N VAL A 1072 2.26 -40.22 13.57
CA VAL A 1072 1.38 -41.09 14.37
C VAL A 1072 1.41 -42.51 13.84
N LYS A 1073 1.53 -43.52 14.71
CA LYS A 1073 1.46 -44.93 14.32
C LYS A 1073 0.07 -45.25 13.75
N LYS A 1074 -0.01 -45.84 12.55
CA LYS A 1074 -1.26 -46.28 11.93
C LYS A 1074 -1.99 -47.36 12.73
N SER A 1075 -1.29 -48.09 13.61
CA SER A 1075 -1.83 -49.07 14.55
C SER A 1075 -2.42 -48.47 15.84
N SER A 1076 -2.32 -47.16 16.05
CA SER A 1076 -2.92 -46.47 17.21
C SER A 1076 -4.37 -46.03 16.94
N GLN A 1077 -5.13 -45.79 18.00
CA GLN A 1077 -6.54 -45.36 17.93
C GLN A 1077 -6.72 -43.84 17.67
N ILE A 1078 -5.64 -43.14 17.31
CA ILE A 1078 -5.59 -41.69 17.11
C ILE A 1078 -6.04 -41.39 15.68
N ASN A 1079 -7.19 -40.71 15.53
CA ASN A 1079 -7.83 -40.51 14.23
C ASN A 1079 -8.09 -39.04 13.87
N SER A 1080 -7.83 -38.12 14.79
CA SER A 1080 -7.93 -36.67 14.61
C SER A 1080 -6.69 -35.94 15.18
N PHE A 1081 -6.53 -34.66 14.85
CA PHE A 1081 -5.52 -33.82 15.52
C PHE A 1081 -5.92 -33.52 16.97
N ASP A 1082 -7.22 -33.55 17.31
CA ASP A 1082 -7.69 -33.46 18.70
C ASP A 1082 -7.18 -34.64 19.54
N ASP A 1083 -7.23 -35.87 19.00
CA ASP A 1083 -6.65 -37.06 19.63
C ASP A 1083 -5.14 -36.90 19.86
N VAL A 1084 -4.42 -36.33 18.87
CA VAL A 1084 -2.99 -36.02 19.00
C VAL A 1084 -2.72 -35.02 20.12
N VAL A 1085 -3.55 -33.97 20.24
CA VAL A 1085 -3.43 -32.98 21.33
C VAL A 1085 -3.73 -33.62 22.68
N VAL A 1086 -4.78 -34.46 22.79
CA VAL A 1086 -5.11 -35.19 24.02
C VAL A 1086 -3.98 -36.14 24.41
N GLU A 1087 -3.44 -36.92 23.48
CA GLU A 1087 -2.31 -37.83 23.71
C GLU A 1087 -1.05 -37.07 24.13
N TYR A 1088 -0.72 -35.96 23.45
CA TYR A 1088 0.40 -35.08 23.84
C TYR A 1088 0.21 -34.56 25.28
N LEU A 1089 -1.01 -34.16 25.64
CA LEU A 1089 -1.31 -33.66 26.98
C LEU A 1089 -1.26 -34.78 28.03
N ILE A 1090 -1.71 -36.00 27.73
CA ILE A 1090 -1.57 -37.15 28.64
C ILE A 1090 -0.09 -37.39 28.97
N ASN A 1091 0.77 -37.42 27.94
CA ASN A 1091 2.22 -37.60 28.09
C ASN A 1091 2.95 -36.42 28.76
N ASN A 1092 2.30 -35.27 28.98
CA ASN A 1092 2.88 -34.07 29.59
C ASN A 1092 2.09 -33.62 30.84
N GLU A 1093 2.15 -34.43 31.90
CA GLU A 1093 1.38 -34.21 33.15
C GLU A 1093 1.56 -32.82 33.80
N ALA A 1094 2.75 -32.22 33.64
CA ALA A 1094 3.07 -30.88 34.16
C ALA A 1094 2.21 -29.77 33.52
N ILE A 1095 1.63 -30.00 32.34
CA ILE A 1095 0.73 -29.04 31.68
C ILE A 1095 -0.63 -29.06 32.38
N GLN A 1096 -0.99 -27.90 32.95
CA GLN A 1096 -2.18 -27.72 33.78
C GLN A 1096 -3.11 -26.60 33.31
N THR A 1097 -2.65 -25.66 32.47
CA THR A 1097 -3.50 -24.62 31.86
C THR A 1097 -3.48 -24.69 30.32
N ALA A 1098 -4.49 -24.12 29.66
CA ALA A 1098 -4.52 -24.02 28.20
C ALA A 1098 -3.37 -23.16 27.63
N ALA A 1099 -2.88 -22.18 28.38
CA ALA A 1099 -1.70 -21.40 28.00
C ALA A 1099 -0.45 -22.28 27.95
N ASP A 1100 -0.21 -23.08 29.00
CA ASP A 1100 0.91 -24.02 29.05
C ASP A 1100 0.82 -25.09 27.95
N ALA A 1101 -0.41 -25.52 27.62
CA ALA A 1101 -0.68 -26.48 26.56
C ALA A 1101 -0.28 -25.93 25.17
N LEU A 1102 -0.73 -24.72 24.83
CA LEU A 1102 -0.36 -24.06 23.57
C LEU A 1102 1.14 -23.77 23.49
N ASP A 1103 1.76 -23.39 24.62
CA ASP A 1103 3.20 -23.15 24.71
C ASP A 1103 4.00 -24.44 24.48
N GLY A 1104 3.60 -25.56 25.10
CA GLY A 1104 4.17 -26.88 24.90
C GLY A 1104 4.07 -27.36 23.45
N LEU A 1105 2.85 -27.36 22.88
CA LEU A 1105 2.60 -27.78 21.50
C LEU A 1105 3.44 -26.99 20.47
N VAL A 1106 3.64 -25.68 20.67
CA VAL A 1106 4.51 -24.86 19.81
C VAL A 1106 5.99 -25.17 20.01
N LYS A 1107 6.42 -25.29 21.27
CA LYS A 1107 7.81 -25.56 21.66
C LYS A 1107 8.28 -26.91 21.12
N ASP A 1108 7.45 -27.92 21.21
CA ASP A 1108 7.79 -29.30 20.85
C ASP A 1108 7.52 -29.61 19.37
N GLY A 1109 6.84 -28.72 18.64
CA GLY A 1109 6.74 -28.75 17.17
C GLY A 1109 5.46 -29.37 16.61
N TYR A 1110 4.44 -29.54 17.44
CA TYR A 1110 3.12 -30.03 17.01
C TYR A 1110 2.32 -28.97 16.25
N ILE A 1111 2.43 -27.69 16.64
CA ILE A 1111 1.75 -26.56 15.97
C ILE A 1111 2.72 -25.39 15.70
N ALA A 1112 2.41 -24.56 14.71
CA ALA A 1112 3.27 -23.43 14.32
C ALA A 1112 3.05 -22.16 15.17
N ARG A 1113 1.84 -21.96 15.69
CA ARG A 1113 1.40 -20.74 16.39
C ARG A 1113 0.65 -21.11 17.67
N LYS A 1114 0.68 -20.26 18.70
CA LYS A 1114 -0.05 -20.45 19.97
C LYS A 1114 -1.57 -20.22 19.81
N ARG A 1115 -2.21 -20.96 18.92
CA ARG A 1115 -3.66 -20.91 18.65
C ARG A 1115 -4.13 -22.31 18.25
N TYR A 1116 -5.05 -22.87 19.03
CA TYR A 1116 -5.78 -24.09 18.72
C TYR A 1116 -7.18 -23.97 19.32
N LYS A 1117 -8.23 -24.33 18.56
CA LYS A 1117 -9.62 -24.23 19.03
C LYS A 1117 -9.93 -25.42 19.95
N GLY A 1118 -10.72 -25.22 21.00
CA GLY A 1118 -11.12 -26.30 21.92
C GLY A 1118 -10.04 -26.78 22.90
N ILE A 1119 -8.89 -26.10 22.99
CA ILE A 1119 -7.76 -26.56 23.81
C ILE A 1119 -8.11 -26.75 25.31
N ASP A 1120 -9.02 -25.94 25.86
CA ASP A 1120 -9.53 -26.09 27.24
C ASP A 1120 -10.33 -27.38 27.43
N GLU A 1121 -11.17 -27.76 26.45
CA GLU A 1121 -11.97 -29.00 26.47
C GLU A 1121 -11.07 -30.23 26.34
N LEU A 1122 -10.12 -30.20 25.40
CA LEU A 1122 -9.12 -31.27 25.23
C LEU A 1122 -8.23 -31.45 26.47
N LEU A 1123 -7.93 -30.37 27.18
CA LEU A 1123 -7.21 -30.42 28.46
C LEU A 1123 -8.04 -31.05 29.57
N VAL A 1124 -9.36 -30.84 29.61
CA VAL A 1124 -10.26 -31.55 30.53
C VAL A 1124 -10.32 -33.04 30.19
N ILE A 1125 -10.46 -33.41 28.91
CA ILE A 1125 -10.47 -34.80 28.44
C ILE A 1125 -9.15 -35.51 28.80
N ALA A 1126 -8.00 -34.87 28.55
CA ALA A 1126 -6.69 -35.40 28.92
C ALA A 1126 -6.57 -35.59 30.44
N LYS A 1127 -7.03 -34.62 31.26
CA LYS A 1127 -7.03 -34.74 32.73
C LYS A 1127 -7.98 -35.81 33.27
N ALA A 1128 -9.04 -36.17 32.55
CA ALA A 1128 -9.88 -37.31 32.87
C ALA A 1128 -9.15 -38.63 32.57
N LYS A 1129 -8.62 -38.78 31.34
CA LYS A 1129 -7.85 -39.96 30.92
C LYS A 1129 -6.58 -40.23 31.74
N ARG A 1130 -5.96 -39.19 32.34
CA ARG A 1130 -4.83 -39.35 33.30
C ARG A 1130 -5.23 -39.94 34.66
N LYS A 1131 -6.54 -40.11 34.95
CA LYS A 1131 -7.06 -40.66 36.22
C LYS A 1131 -7.66 -42.05 36.08
N GLU A 1132 -7.80 -42.53 34.85
CA GLU A 1132 -8.18 -43.90 34.49
C GLU A 1132 -6.93 -44.78 34.41
#